data_AF-A0A9E6EZH4-F1
#
_entry.id   AF-A0A9E6EZH4-F1
#
_cell.length_a   1.000
_cell.length_b   1.000
_cell.length_c   1.000
_cell.angle_alpha   90.00
_cell.angle_beta   90.00
_cell.angle_gamma   90.00
#
_symmetry.space_group_name_H-M   'P 1'
#
loop_
_entity.id
_entity.type
_entity.pdbx_description
1 polymer ?
#
loop_
_entity_poly.entity_id
_entity_poly.type
_entity_poly.pdbx_seq_one_letter_code
_entity_poly.pdbx_strand_id
1 'polypeptide(L)'
;MKIIKIFLLFLIFSLSLYSFSSFSQSVAINTSGNYADNSSILDVDATNQGILIPRLTTISRNAIPSPSNGLLIYNTDTNLFNYYNDVDNKWYEIAATFVSYSSIGAIHPGGGVSINSTGISADSSAALDINDTKRGVLFPRNVPASIIAPVATGLIIYNTSTNRFAYYNGSIWIDLCVTSVVGVSGATGNQNSEGCAINTSGDSAHFSSRLDVASADKGVLIPRLFCSERNNIKAVTGLTIYNKDDNAIEYYSGSGWYKLEYEVPAITSQPANPTAVCAGTGTPSFTVTATGAGLTYQWQEYISSWNDISEGGFYTGTTSAVLTITNPTADMNGYKYRCIVNGTCAPAVISDGNAMLTVNICCCDWALTGNWLYKDPVNISNTGGALTDYQVLIVMNTQSLITAGKMSSDGSDIRITDTDKCTELYFWFEQNTFNTANTYIWVKVPSIASSSSKTIYIYYGKAGATGVSNGNNTFLVFDDFDAATMTISGNTAYKNFSALGNINFETVYMVEHKGGHTSPSWEYGYVLYGIKDNVNADSWVFSSYIGDDHLFDLHTFYGTPSFWQKGGSGFRLSDNAFYRKKLLHLADNNFRAAILNSSESSVIDMTQTDSRTFSPNQIYWEVRNDNSGWYITHDATNKLYKLKGVTGGWQTEDWIHFFFIKKYTSLEPTTAVGTEESACP
;
A
#
# COMPACT_ATOMS: atom_id res chain seq x y z
N MET A 1 168.81 -13.70 43.59
CA MET A 1 168.00 -14.39 42.54
C MET A 1 166.93 -15.34 43.08
N LYS A 2 167.13 -16.07 44.20
CA LYS A 2 166.10 -16.96 44.78
C LYS A 2 164.88 -16.23 45.39
N ILE A 3 165.07 -15.05 45.99
CA ILE A 3 163.99 -14.25 46.61
C ILE A 3 162.99 -13.71 45.58
N ILE A 4 163.46 -13.29 44.40
CA ILE A 4 162.60 -12.79 43.32
C ILE A 4 161.70 -13.91 42.76
N LYS A 5 162.22 -15.14 42.68
CA LYS A 5 161.42 -16.29 42.22
C LYS A 5 160.33 -16.68 43.22
N ILE A 6 160.59 -16.55 44.53
CA ILE A 6 159.59 -16.78 45.57
C ILE A 6 158.52 -15.68 45.56
N PHE A 7 158.90 -14.42 45.36
CA PHE A 7 157.96 -13.30 45.25
C PHE A 7 157.08 -13.39 44.00
N LEU A 8 157.65 -13.80 42.86
CA LEU A 8 156.87 -14.06 41.63
C LEU A 8 155.92 -15.25 41.82
N LEU A 9 156.34 -16.32 42.50
CA LEU A 9 155.45 -17.45 42.79
C LEU A 9 154.28 -17.03 43.70
N PHE A 10 154.54 -16.17 44.69
CA PHE A 10 153.52 -15.68 45.61
C PHE A 10 152.55 -14.72 44.91
N LEU A 11 153.04 -13.87 44.00
CA LEU A 11 152.20 -12.99 43.19
C LEU A 11 151.30 -13.80 42.24
N ILE A 12 151.85 -14.80 41.54
CA ILE A 12 151.07 -15.69 40.65
C ILE A 12 150.05 -16.50 41.45
N PHE A 13 150.41 -16.96 42.65
CA PHE A 13 149.47 -17.64 43.54
C PHE A 13 148.35 -16.70 44.04
N SER A 14 148.67 -15.44 44.37
CA SER A 14 147.70 -14.44 44.82
C SER A 14 146.72 -14.00 43.73
N LEU A 15 147.18 -13.92 42.47
CA LEU A 15 146.31 -13.63 41.32
C LEU A 15 145.45 -14.83 40.91
N SER A 16 145.84 -16.07 41.27
CA SER A 16 145.06 -17.28 40.99
C SER A 16 143.91 -17.53 41.98
N LEU A 17 143.84 -16.79 43.09
CA LEU A 17 142.79 -16.91 44.10
C LEU A 17 141.62 -15.93 43.90
N TYR A 18 141.68 -15.05 42.89
CA TYR A 18 140.55 -14.21 42.49
C TYR A 18 139.72 -14.90 41.40
N SER A 19 138.61 -15.52 41.80
CA SER A 19 137.55 -15.89 40.86
C SER A 19 136.63 -14.69 40.63
N PHE A 20 136.73 -14.04 39.47
CA PHE A 20 135.67 -13.12 39.01
C PHE A 20 134.51 -13.96 38.50
N SER A 21 133.34 -13.88 39.16
CA SER A 21 132.09 -14.40 38.61
C SER A 21 131.50 -13.33 37.69
N SER A 22 131.59 -13.49 36.37
CA SER A 22 130.78 -12.74 35.42
C SER A 22 129.52 -13.55 35.10
N PHE A 23 128.34 -12.98 35.39
CA PHE A 23 127.07 -13.55 34.93
C PHE A 23 126.79 -13.01 33.53
N SER A 24 126.79 -13.90 32.52
CA SER A 24 126.27 -13.58 31.19
C SER A 24 124.75 -13.36 31.28
N GLN A 25 124.22 -12.35 30.59
CA GLN A 25 122.80 -11.96 30.72
C GLN A 25 121.91 -12.37 29.53
N SER A 26 122.45 -12.62 28.34
CA SER A 26 121.77 -13.28 27.20
C SER A 26 122.82 -13.75 26.20
N VAL A 27 122.55 -14.81 25.43
CA VAL A 27 123.44 -15.30 24.36
C VAL A 27 122.86 -14.93 23.01
N ALA A 28 123.62 -14.18 22.21
CA ALA A 28 123.30 -13.91 20.81
C ALA A 28 124.16 -14.80 19.91
N ILE A 29 123.56 -15.51 18.97
CA ILE A 29 124.25 -16.26 17.91
C ILE A 29 123.79 -15.66 16.57
N ASN A 30 124.57 -14.72 16.07
CA ASN A 30 124.33 -14.06 14.79
C ASN A 30 125.65 -13.66 14.12
N THR A 31 125.61 -13.36 12.83
CA THR A 31 126.77 -12.86 12.07
C THR A 31 126.86 -11.34 12.02
N SER A 32 125.84 -10.64 12.53
CA SER A 32 125.70 -9.17 12.51
C SER A 32 126.42 -8.47 13.66
N GLY A 33 126.79 -9.20 14.72
CA GLY A 33 127.41 -8.66 15.93
C GLY A 33 126.43 -7.96 16.89
N ASN A 34 125.13 -8.10 16.66
CA ASN A 34 124.10 -7.50 17.50
C ASN A 34 124.00 -8.22 18.84
N TYR A 35 123.70 -7.47 19.90
CA TYR A 35 123.31 -8.06 21.18
C TYR A 35 121.99 -8.82 21.04
N ALA A 36 121.79 -9.83 21.88
CA ALA A 36 120.51 -10.54 21.96
C ALA A 36 119.41 -9.56 22.38
N ASP A 37 118.20 -9.74 21.85
CA ASP A 37 117.05 -8.97 22.29
C ASP A 37 116.84 -9.10 23.80
N ASN A 38 116.50 -7.98 24.46
CA ASN A 38 116.33 -7.90 25.91
C ASN A 38 115.26 -8.87 26.47
N SER A 39 114.35 -9.38 25.64
CA SER A 39 113.33 -10.35 26.01
C SER A 39 113.77 -11.82 25.88
N SER A 40 114.98 -12.08 25.37
CA SER A 40 115.46 -13.42 25.04
C SER A 40 116.68 -13.81 25.88
N ILE A 41 116.71 -15.07 26.33
CA ILE A 41 117.91 -15.68 26.95
C ILE A 41 118.86 -16.22 25.87
N LEU A 42 118.30 -16.69 24.74
CA LEU A 42 119.01 -17.11 23.54
C LEU A 42 118.35 -16.46 22.33
N ASP A 43 119.10 -15.64 21.59
CA ASP A 43 118.70 -15.01 20.34
C ASP A 43 119.54 -15.59 19.19
N VAL A 44 118.90 -16.14 18.17
CA VAL A 44 119.57 -16.71 17.00
C VAL A 44 119.02 -16.04 15.76
N ASP A 45 119.85 -15.22 15.13
CA ASP A 45 119.51 -14.50 13.89
C ASP A 45 120.48 -14.88 12.78
N ALA A 46 119.95 -15.53 11.74
CA ALA A 46 120.69 -15.89 10.54
C ALA A 46 119.74 -15.94 9.33
N THR A 47 120.21 -15.46 8.18
CA THR A 47 119.41 -15.43 6.94
C THR A 47 119.42 -16.76 6.17
N ASN A 48 120.49 -17.55 6.32
CA ASN A 48 120.72 -18.79 5.56
C ASN A 48 121.10 -19.99 6.45
N GLN A 49 120.94 -19.89 7.76
CA GLN A 49 121.24 -20.95 8.74
C GLN A 49 120.09 -21.10 9.73
N GLY A 50 120.02 -22.24 10.42
CA GLY A 50 118.98 -22.51 11.42
C GLY A 50 119.55 -23.30 12.60
N ILE A 51 118.68 -23.59 13.57
CA ILE A 51 119.07 -24.34 14.77
C ILE A 51 118.87 -25.84 14.54
N LEU A 52 119.96 -26.61 14.65
CA LEU A 52 119.88 -28.07 14.76
C LEU A 52 119.68 -28.47 16.22
N ILE A 53 118.46 -28.88 16.54
CA ILE A 53 118.08 -29.46 17.83
C ILE A 53 118.55 -30.93 17.90
N PRO A 54 118.85 -31.51 19.09
CA PRO A 54 119.28 -32.91 19.20
C PRO A 54 118.38 -33.87 18.42
N ARG A 55 119.00 -34.66 17.54
CA ARG A 55 118.33 -35.64 16.68
C ARG A 55 118.50 -37.02 17.28
N LEU A 56 117.41 -37.64 17.72
CA LEU A 56 117.42 -38.90 18.44
C LEU A 56 116.42 -39.88 17.80
N THR A 57 116.70 -41.17 17.86
CA THR A 57 115.66 -42.19 17.64
C THR A 57 114.67 -42.19 18.81
N THR A 58 113.50 -42.79 18.64
CA THR A 58 112.48 -42.95 19.68
C THR A 58 113.07 -43.66 20.91
N ILE A 59 113.94 -44.65 20.68
CA ILE A 59 114.62 -45.40 21.75
C ILE A 59 115.57 -44.48 22.52
N SER A 60 116.43 -43.74 21.83
CA SER A 60 117.39 -42.83 22.48
C SER A 60 116.70 -41.66 23.19
N ARG A 61 115.60 -41.13 22.64
CA ARG A 61 114.74 -40.11 23.28
C ARG A 61 114.13 -40.63 24.58
N ASN A 62 113.56 -41.83 24.57
CA ASN A 62 112.95 -42.44 25.76
C ASN A 62 113.97 -42.84 26.83
N ALA A 63 115.24 -42.97 26.46
CA ALA A 63 116.34 -43.27 27.38
C ALA A 63 116.89 -42.03 28.11
N ILE A 64 116.42 -40.81 27.80
CA ILE A 64 116.81 -39.59 28.51
C ILE A 64 116.30 -39.67 29.97
N PRO A 65 117.18 -39.68 30.98
CA PRO A 65 116.75 -39.70 32.37
C PRO A 65 116.20 -38.33 32.78
N SER A 66 114.99 -38.30 33.35
CA SER A 66 114.34 -37.08 33.90
C SER A 66 114.36 -35.87 32.95
N PRO A 67 113.79 -35.96 31.74
CA PRO A 67 113.74 -34.83 30.82
C PRO A 67 112.92 -33.67 31.42
N SER A 68 113.38 -32.44 31.21
CA SER A 68 112.69 -31.25 31.70
C SER A 68 111.45 -30.93 30.86
N ASN A 69 110.46 -30.26 31.45
CA ASN A 69 109.32 -29.71 30.70
C ASN A 69 109.81 -28.82 29.54
N GLY A 70 109.19 -28.98 28.37
CA GLY A 70 109.54 -28.25 27.17
C GLY A 70 110.83 -28.71 26.48
N LEU A 71 111.49 -29.79 26.93
CA LEU A 71 112.68 -30.32 26.26
C LEU A 71 112.33 -30.72 24.82
N LEU A 72 112.90 -30.02 23.85
CA LEU A 72 112.67 -30.22 22.42
C LEU A 72 113.75 -31.11 21.80
N ILE A 73 113.33 -32.09 21.01
CA ILE A 73 114.19 -32.95 20.19
C ILE A 73 113.57 -33.12 18.80
N TYR A 74 114.37 -33.52 17.82
CA TYR A 74 113.87 -34.02 16.54
C TYR A 74 113.97 -35.54 16.50
N ASN A 75 112.83 -36.23 16.37
CA ASN A 75 112.81 -37.69 16.36
C ASN A 75 113.06 -38.21 14.94
N THR A 76 114.16 -38.93 14.76
CA THR A 76 114.58 -39.44 13.45
C THR A 76 113.80 -40.68 12.99
N ASP A 77 113.09 -41.36 13.90
CA ASP A 77 112.24 -42.50 13.51
C ASP A 77 110.90 -42.02 12.95
N THR A 78 110.33 -40.95 13.54
CA THR A 78 109.02 -40.39 13.13
C THR A 78 109.14 -39.16 12.22
N ASN A 79 110.35 -38.62 12.05
CA ASN A 79 110.65 -37.40 11.29
C ASN A 79 109.89 -36.15 11.75
N LEU A 80 109.55 -36.08 13.04
CA LEU A 80 108.81 -34.98 13.65
C LEU A 80 109.56 -34.39 14.85
N PHE A 81 109.28 -33.13 15.16
CA PHE A 81 109.70 -32.55 16.44
C PHE A 81 108.90 -33.18 17.58
N ASN A 82 109.57 -33.46 18.69
CA ASN A 82 108.91 -33.87 19.92
C ASN A 82 109.32 -32.96 21.05
N TYR A 83 108.39 -32.65 21.95
CA TYR A 83 108.70 -32.02 23.22
C TYR A 83 108.24 -32.88 24.40
N TYR A 84 108.96 -32.81 25.50
CA TYR A 84 108.56 -33.49 26.72
C TYR A 84 107.69 -32.59 27.59
N ASN A 85 106.59 -33.15 28.12
CA ASN A 85 105.74 -32.50 29.11
C ASN A 85 105.83 -33.26 30.43
N ASP A 86 106.28 -32.58 31.48
CA ASP A 86 106.49 -33.18 32.80
C ASP A 86 105.19 -33.35 33.60
N VAL A 87 104.13 -32.60 33.28
CA VAL A 87 102.80 -32.74 33.89
C VAL A 87 102.21 -34.12 33.55
N ASP A 88 102.35 -34.52 32.30
CA ASP A 88 101.83 -35.80 31.79
C ASP A 88 102.89 -36.92 31.76
N ASN A 89 104.14 -36.61 32.10
CA ASN A 89 105.32 -37.48 32.00
C ASN A 89 105.45 -38.17 30.62
N LYS A 90 105.25 -37.40 29.55
CA LYS A 90 105.11 -37.93 28.18
C LYS A 90 105.77 -37.05 27.13
N TRP A 91 106.19 -37.70 26.04
CA TRP A 91 106.64 -37.05 24.82
C TRP A 91 105.46 -36.81 23.88
N TYR A 92 105.29 -35.56 23.43
CA TYR A 92 104.30 -35.16 22.45
C TYR A 92 104.96 -34.89 21.11
N GLU A 93 104.31 -35.30 20.02
CA GLU A 93 104.76 -34.98 18.66
C GLU A 93 104.11 -33.68 18.18
N ILE A 94 104.90 -32.83 17.52
CA ILE A 94 104.41 -31.64 16.85
C ILE A 94 104.25 -32.00 15.37
N ALA A 95 103.03 -32.40 14.99
CA ALA A 95 102.70 -32.77 13.61
C ALA A 95 102.50 -31.54 12.71
N ALA A 96 102.89 -31.63 11.43
CA ALA A 96 102.85 -30.53 10.47
C ALA A 96 101.46 -30.20 9.90
N THR A 97 100.42 -30.98 10.23
CA THR A 97 99.04 -30.72 9.81
C THR A 97 98.36 -29.78 10.79
N PHE A 98 98.41 -28.47 10.48
CA PHE A 98 97.37 -27.55 10.93
C PHE A 98 96.05 -27.98 10.25
N VAL A 99 95.34 -28.93 10.85
CA VAL A 99 93.92 -29.10 10.56
C VAL A 99 93.24 -27.90 11.18
N SER A 100 92.84 -26.93 10.36
CA SER A 100 91.91 -25.88 10.76
C SER A 100 90.58 -26.53 11.13
N TYR A 101 90.48 -27.02 12.37
CA TYR A 101 89.23 -27.35 13.00
C TYR A 101 88.57 -26.03 13.42
N SER A 102 87.76 -25.45 12.53
CA SER A 102 86.75 -24.46 12.93
C SER A 102 85.54 -25.21 13.49
N SER A 103 85.71 -25.92 14.61
CA SER A 103 84.61 -26.44 15.43
C SER A 103 85.14 -27.10 16.70
N ILE A 104 85.46 -26.29 17.70
CA ILE A 104 85.17 -26.69 19.08
C ILE A 104 84.07 -25.75 19.56
N GLY A 105 82.84 -26.02 19.09
CA GLY A 105 81.68 -25.83 19.93
C GLY A 105 81.83 -26.82 21.08
N ALA A 106 81.98 -26.29 22.29
CA ALA A 106 82.28 -27.04 23.49
C ALA A 106 81.29 -28.18 23.71
N ILE A 107 81.81 -29.38 23.95
CA ILE A 107 81.06 -30.48 24.56
C ILE A 107 80.91 -30.11 26.04
N HIS A 108 79.80 -29.48 26.42
CA HIS A 108 79.37 -29.44 27.81
C HIS A 108 78.47 -30.65 28.08
N PRO A 109 78.65 -31.42 29.16
CA PRO A 109 77.62 -32.34 29.63
C PRO A 109 76.36 -31.52 29.94
N GLY A 110 75.31 -31.67 29.14
CA GLY A 110 74.03 -30.98 29.31
C GLY A 110 73.77 -29.77 28.41
N GLY A 111 74.66 -29.43 27.46
CA GLY A 111 74.39 -28.44 26.41
C GLY A 111 74.23 -29.12 25.05
N GLY A 112 73.20 -28.79 24.27
CA GLY A 112 72.93 -29.39 22.96
C GLY A 112 73.99 -29.14 21.89
N VAL A 113 73.84 -29.79 20.75
CA VAL A 113 74.69 -29.61 19.56
C VAL A 113 74.06 -28.58 18.63
N SER A 114 74.80 -27.52 18.25
CA SER A 114 74.34 -26.55 17.26
C SER A 114 75.05 -26.69 15.91
N ILE A 115 74.28 -26.63 14.83
CA ILE A 115 74.79 -26.57 13.45
C ILE A 115 74.30 -25.25 12.83
N ASN A 116 75.19 -24.27 12.74
CA ASN A 116 74.90 -22.98 12.14
C ASN A 116 76.17 -22.34 11.55
N SER A 117 75.97 -21.30 10.73
CA SER A 117 77.07 -20.53 10.12
C SER A 117 77.53 -19.34 10.96
N THR A 118 76.89 -19.09 12.10
CA THR A 118 77.08 -17.89 12.94
C THR A 118 77.84 -18.15 14.24
N GLY A 119 78.13 -19.41 14.58
CA GLY A 119 78.82 -19.82 15.81
C GLY A 119 77.97 -19.76 17.08
N ILE A 120 76.65 -19.58 16.97
CA ILE A 120 75.73 -19.48 18.11
C ILE A 120 75.60 -20.85 18.80
N SER A 121 75.55 -20.88 20.12
CA SER A 121 75.29 -22.10 20.90
C SER A 121 73.87 -22.62 20.70
N ALA A 122 73.66 -23.93 20.82
CA ALA A 122 72.32 -24.51 20.75
C ALA A 122 71.39 -23.90 21.81
N ASP A 123 70.11 -23.74 21.47
CA ASP A 123 69.09 -23.40 22.45
C ASP A 123 69.09 -24.39 23.63
N SER A 124 68.92 -23.88 24.85
CA SER A 124 68.91 -24.67 26.09
C SER A 124 67.86 -25.79 26.11
N SER A 125 66.82 -25.71 25.29
CA SER A 125 65.77 -26.71 25.15
C SER A 125 66.03 -27.77 24.07
N ALA A 126 67.08 -27.59 23.25
CA ALA A 126 67.34 -28.44 22.11
C ALA A 126 68.60 -29.31 22.31
N ALA A 127 68.46 -30.62 22.13
CA ALA A 127 69.62 -31.52 22.06
C ALA A 127 70.38 -31.38 20.73
N LEU A 128 69.67 -30.97 19.67
CA LEU A 128 70.20 -30.63 18.36
C LEU A 128 69.47 -29.39 17.83
N ASP A 129 70.20 -28.30 17.59
CA ASP A 129 69.69 -27.03 17.07
C ASP A 129 70.33 -26.76 15.70
N ILE A 130 69.51 -26.63 14.65
CA ILE A 130 69.98 -26.39 13.29
C ILE A 130 69.41 -25.06 12.83
N ASN A 131 70.25 -24.03 12.92
CA ASN A 131 69.87 -22.63 12.68
C ASN A 131 70.70 -22.05 11.52
N ASP A 132 70.39 -22.50 10.30
CA ASP A 132 71.03 -22.04 9.07
C ASP A 132 69.97 -21.44 8.13
N THR A 133 70.21 -20.23 7.63
CA THR A 133 69.24 -19.49 6.78
C THR A 133 69.30 -19.88 5.31
N LYS A 134 70.27 -20.70 4.89
CA LYS A 134 70.51 -21.08 3.49
C LYS A 134 70.50 -22.57 3.25
N ARG A 135 70.66 -23.39 4.29
CA ARG A 135 70.78 -24.85 4.20
C ARG A 135 69.79 -25.52 5.14
N GLY A 136 69.16 -26.60 4.66
CA GLY A 136 68.27 -27.44 5.46
C GLY A 136 68.95 -28.75 5.90
N VAL A 137 68.16 -29.61 6.54
CA VAL A 137 68.56 -30.97 6.91
C VAL A 137 68.17 -31.94 5.79
N LEU A 138 69.13 -32.70 5.27
CA LEU A 138 68.85 -33.81 4.36
C LEU A 138 68.85 -35.12 5.13
N PHE A 139 67.67 -35.69 5.35
CA PHE A 139 67.52 -37.01 5.98
C PHE A 139 67.90 -38.14 5.01
N PRO A 140 68.27 -39.35 5.50
CA PRO A 140 68.52 -40.50 4.64
C PRO A 140 67.32 -40.77 3.72
N ARG A 141 67.58 -40.84 2.41
CA ARG A 141 66.57 -41.13 1.39
C ARG A 141 66.57 -42.63 1.15
N ASN A 142 65.54 -43.32 1.62
CA ASN A 142 65.48 -44.77 1.57
C ASN A 142 64.04 -45.26 1.40
N VAL A 143 63.86 -46.52 1.04
CA VAL A 143 62.57 -47.20 1.14
C VAL A 143 62.54 -47.95 2.49
N PRO A 144 61.44 -47.94 3.26
CA PRO A 144 61.32 -48.66 4.52
C PRO A 144 61.80 -50.13 4.47
N ALA A 145 61.50 -50.82 3.38
CA ALA A 145 61.85 -52.23 3.18
C ALA A 145 63.34 -52.50 2.97
N SER A 146 64.15 -51.50 2.59
CA SER A 146 65.59 -51.65 2.37
C SER A 146 66.44 -51.37 3.61
N ILE A 147 65.82 -51.04 4.74
CA ILE A 147 66.51 -50.88 6.03
C ILE A 147 66.43 -52.20 6.80
N ILE A 148 67.59 -52.85 6.96
CA ILE A 148 67.70 -54.18 7.58
C ILE A 148 67.70 -54.03 9.11
N ALA A 149 66.97 -54.91 9.80
CA ALA A 149 66.86 -54.93 11.26
C ALA A 149 68.21 -55.23 11.95
N PRO A 150 68.42 -54.75 13.20
CA PRO A 150 67.46 -54.02 14.04
C PRO A 150 67.35 -52.53 13.66
N VAL A 151 66.11 -52.03 13.58
CA VAL A 151 65.82 -50.62 13.31
C VAL A 151 65.52 -49.91 14.63
N ALA A 152 66.17 -48.78 14.88
CA ALA A 152 65.95 -48.01 16.10
C ALA A 152 64.57 -47.31 16.08
N THR A 153 63.81 -47.43 17.17
CA THR A 153 62.60 -46.63 17.39
C THR A 153 62.95 -45.14 17.32
N GLY A 154 62.17 -44.38 16.56
CA GLY A 154 62.39 -42.96 16.30
C GLY A 154 63.33 -42.66 15.13
N LEU A 155 63.86 -43.68 14.42
CA LEU A 155 64.64 -43.43 13.20
C LEU A 155 63.75 -42.74 12.15
N ILE A 156 64.18 -41.56 11.66
CA ILE A 156 63.49 -40.78 10.63
C ILE A 156 64.23 -40.90 9.30
N ILE A 157 63.49 -41.18 8.23
CA ILE A 157 63.98 -41.17 6.84
C ILE A 157 63.07 -40.31 5.97
N TYR A 158 63.58 -39.92 4.81
CA TYR A 158 62.73 -39.56 3.68
C TYR A 158 62.42 -40.84 2.90
N ASN A 159 61.18 -41.32 3.02
CA ASN A 159 60.67 -42.48 2.31
C ASN A 159 60.56 -42.17 0.81
N THR A 160 61.48 -42.71 0.01
CA THR A 160 61.55 -42.44 -1.43
C THR A 160 60.45 -43.13 -2.23
N SER A 161 59.75 -44.12 -1.66
CA SER A 161 58.60 -44.73 -2.30
C SER A 161 57.36 -43.85 -2.20
N THR A 162 57.16 -43.17 -1.08
CA THR A 162 55.97 -42.34 -0.82
C THR A 162 56.24 -40.84 -0.93
N ASN A 163 57.50 -40.44 -1.13
CA ASN A 163 57.96 -39.05 -1.15
C ASN A 163 57.57 -38.27 0.12
N ARG A 164 57.67 -38.93 1.28
CA ARG A 164 57.28 -38.38 2.58
C ARG A 164 58.35 -38.67 3.62
N PHE A 165 58.40 -37.87 4.69
CA PHE A 165 59.13 -38.29 5.87
C PHE A 165 58.45 -39.50 6.49
N ALA A 166 59.22 -40.44 7.03
CA ALA A 166 58.70 -41.58 7.78
C ALA A 166 59.53 -41.79 9.03
N TYR A 167 58.91 -42.21 10.12
CA TYR A 167 59.61 -42.66 11.31
C TYR A 167 59.28 -44.12 11.65
N TYR A 168 60.24 -44.83 12.23
CA TYR A 168 60.01 -46.16 12.76
C TYR A 168 59.49 -46.08 14.20
N ASN A 169 58.30 -46.61 14.48
CA ASN A 169 57.71 -46.53 15.83
C ASN A 169 58.15 -47.66 16.79
N GLY A 170 59.12 -48.49 16.37
CA GLY A 170 59.54 -49.69 17.08
C GLY A 170 58.88 -50.98 16.59
N SER A 171 57.94 -50.88 15.65
CA SER A 171 57.31 -52.05 15.02
C SER A 171 57.16 -51.87 13.51
N ILE A 172 56.66 -50.71 13.07
CA ILE A 172 56.40 -50.38 11.67
C ILE A 172 56.91 -48.98 11.33
N TRP A 173 57.09 -48.73 10.03
CA TRP A 173 57.35 -47.40 9.50
C TRP A 173 56.04 -46.64 9.30
N ILE A 174 56.01 -45.38 9.75
CA ILE A 174 54.85 -44.48 9.65
C ILE A 174 55.25 -43.21 8.90
N ASP A 175 54.57 -42.91 7.80
CA ASP A 175 54.77 -41.67 7.05
C ASP A 175 54.18 -40.45 7.80
N LEU A 176 55.00 -39.43 8.01
CA LEU A 176 54.65 -38.13 8.58
C LEU A 176 54.10 -37.21 7.48
N CYS A 177 52.88 -37.49 7.03
CA CYS A 177 52.01 -36.53 6.34
C CYS A 177 50.56 -37.06 6.31
N VAL A 178 49.73 -36.54 7.20
CA VAL A 178 48.27 -36.48 7.02
C VAL A 178 47.76 -35.11 7.47
N THR A 179 47.81 -34.13 6.58
CA THR A 179 46.79 -33.08 6.61
C THR A 179 45.63 -33.55 5.74
N SER A 180 44.76 -34.38 6.31
CA SER A 180 43.38 -33.90 6.48
C SER A 180 43.04 -34.16 7.94
N VAL A 181 42.32 -33.24 8.56
CA VAL A 181 41.71 -33.47 9.86
C VAL A 181 40.71 -34.61 9.67
N VAL A 182 41.16 -35.85 9.81
CA VAL A 182 40.27 -37.01 9.93
C VAL A 182 39.89 -37.11 11.41
N GLY A 183 39.05 -36.18 11.84
CA GLY A 183 38.10 -36.49 12.88
C GLY A 183 36.95 -37.24 12.22
N VAL A 184 36.90 -38.56 12.43
CA VAL A 184 35.71 -39.44 12.33
C VAL A 184 34.72 -39.20 11.17
N SER A 185 34.79 -40.10 10.17
CA SER A 185 33.73 -40.48 9.22
C SER A 185 32.76 -39.39 8.72
N GLY A 186 33.05 -38.82 7.54
CA GLY A 186 32.00 -38.47 6.58
C GLY A 186 31.85 -37.01 6.12
N ALA A 187 32.92 -36.19 6.01
CA ALA A 187 32.82 -34.94 5.24
C ALA A 187 34.16 -34.55 4.59
N THR A 188 34.21 -34.61 3.27
CA THR A 188 35.24 -33.98 2.43
C THR A 188 34.89 -32.50 2.25
N GLY A 189 35.29 -31.66 3.20
CA GLY A 189 35.22 -30.21 3.01
C GLY A 189 36.32 -29.76 2.05
N ASN A 190 35.98 -29.60 0.76
CA ASN A 190 36.84 -28.96 -0.22
C ASN A 190 36.80 -27.44 0.05
N GLN A 191 37.87 -26.87 0.62
CA GLN A 191 37.97 -25.41 0.71
C GLN A 191 38.36 -24.86 -0.66
N ASN A 192 37.37 -24.48 -1.46
CA ASN A 192 37.58 -23.64 -2.63
C ASN A 192 37.30 -22.16 -2.26
N SER A 193 37.54 -21.23 -3.18
CA SER A 193 37.25 -19.80 -2.98
C SER A 193 35.75 -19.50 -2.75
N GLU A 194 34.88 -20.49 -2.91
CA GLU A 194 33.42 -20.36 -2.93
C GLU A 194 32.79 -20.68 -1.58
N GLY A 195 33.35 -21.58 -0.76
CA GLY A 195 32.82 -21.86 0.59
C GLY A 195 33.31 -23.19 1.20
N CYS A 196 32.69 -23.60 2.31
CA CYS A 196 32.88 -24.91 2.92
C CYS A 196 31.63 -25.77 2.75
N ALA A 197 31.76 -26.96 2.19
CA ALA A 197 30.67 -27.94 2.09
C ALA A 197 30.83 -29.06 3.11
N ILE A 198 29.74 -29.42 3.78
CA ILE A 198 29.61 -30.59 4.65
C ILE A 198 28.54 -31.49 4.04
N ASN A 199 28.97 -32.49 3.29
CA ASN A 199 28.10 -33.47 2.65
C ASN A 199 28.80 -34.81 2.47
N THR A 200 28.03 -35.84 2.12
CA THR A 200 28.53 -37.20 1.86
C THR A 200 28.80 -37.47 0.38
N SER A 201 28.35 -36.60 -0.52
CA SER A 201 28.48 -36.74 -1.98
C SER A 201 29.81 -36.19 -2.52
N GLY A 202 30.53 -35.37 -1.74
CA GLY A 202 31.75 -34.70 -2.16
C GLY A 202 31.49 -33.44 -3.01
N ASP A 203 30.25 -32.97 -3.08
CA ASP A 203 29.88 -31.79 -3.86
C ASP A 203 30.52 -30.53 -3.29
N SER A 204 30.90 -29.60 -4.17
CA SER A 204 31.34 -28.25 -3.77
C SER A 204 30.20 -27.48 -3.12
N ALA A 205 30.55 -26.52 -2.26
CA ALA A 205 29.55 -25.62 -1.66
C ALA A 205 28.85 -24.81 -2.75
N HIS A 206 27.55 -24.58 -2.61
CA HIS A 206 26.85 -23.67 -3.51
C HIS A 206 27.50 -22.27 -3.48
N PHE A 207 27.66 -21.63 -4.65
CA PHE A 207 28.41 -20.37 -4.80
C PHE A 207 27.89 -19.19 -3.97
N SER A 208 26.64 -19.25 -3.50
CA SER A 208 26.02 -18.24 -2.63
C SER A 208 26.19 -18.52 -1.13
N SER A 209 26.88 -19.59 -0.75
CA SER A 209 26.99 -20.04 0.64
C SER A 209 28.44 -20.06 1.11
N ARG A 210 28.69 -19.58 2.33
CA ARG A 210 29.99 -19.77 2.99
C ARG A 210 30.08 -21.10 3.73
N LEU A 211 28.92 -21.62 4.15
CA LEU A 211 28.75 -22.95 4.72
C LEU A 211 27.54 -23.59 4.05
N ASP A 212 27.75 -24.71 3.38
CA ASP A 212 26.71 -25.55 2.77
C ASP A 212 26.66 -26.88 3.53
N VAL A 213 25.50 -27.26 4.04
CA VAL A 213 25.33 -28.54 4.75
C VAL A 213 24.22 -29.32 4.05
N ALA A 214 24.60 -30.39 3.34
CA ALA A 214 23.67 -31.25 2.61
C ALA A 214 23.70 -32.67 3.18
N SER A 215 22.57 -33.09 3.73
CA SER A 215 22.36 -34.44 4.27
C SER A 215 20.92 -34.89 4.07
N ALA A 216 20.71 -36.17 3.80
CA ALA A 216 19.38 -36.76 3.65
C ALA A 216 18.75 -37.19 4.98
N ASP A 217 19.54 -37.33 6.05
CA ASP A 217 19.12 -37.96 7.31
C ASP A 217 19.67 -37.27 8.57
N LYS A 218 20.50 -36.24 8.43
CA LYS A 218 21.06 -35.45 9.55
C LYS A 218 20.72 -33.96 9.38
N GLY A 219 20.60 -33.26 10.50
CA GLY A 219 20.45 -31.81 10.54
C GLY A 219 21.65 -31.12 11.21
N VAL A 220 21.62 -29.79 11.26
CA VAL A 220 22.60 -28.99 12.01
C VAL A 220 22.12 -28.80 13.44
N LEU A 221 22.92 -29.24 14.42
CA LEU A 221 22.67 -28.96 15.83
C LEU A 221 23.41 -27.69 16.25
N ILE A 222 22.66 -26.61 16.47
CA ILE A 222 23.19 -25.33 16.99
C ILE A 222 23.35 -25.37 18.52
N PRO A 223 24.11 -24.43 19.14
CA PRO A 223 24.29 -24.40 20.59
C PRO A 223 22.95 -24.37 21.35
N ARG A 224 22.79 -25.26 22.32
CA ARG A 224 21.56 -25.41 23.12
C ARG A 224 21.76 -24.87 24.53
N LEU A 225 21.12 -23.75 24.85
CA LEU A 225 21.41 -22.98 26.06
C LEU A 225 20.12 -22.69 26.83
N PHE A 226 20.20 -22.71 28.16
CA PHE A 226 19.18 -22.08 29.00
C PHE A 226 19.34 -20.56 28.94
N CYS A 227 18.31 -19.80 29.27
CA CYS A 227 18.32 -18.34 29.32
C CYS A 227 19.47 -17.81 30.19
N SER A 228 19.74 -18.46 31.32
CA SER A 228 20.86 -18.12 32.20
C SER A 228 22.22 -18.27 31.51
N GLU A 229 22.39 -19.31 30.69
CA GLU A 229 23.63 -19.60 29.94
C GLU A 229 23.77 -18.63 28.76
N ARG A 230 22.69 -18.45 27.98
CA ARG A 230 22.61 -17.55 26.83
C ARG A 230 22.91 -16.10 27.20
N ASN A 231 22.36 -15.62 28.32
CA ASN A 231 22.55 -14.23 28.77
C ASN A 231 23.99 -13.93 29.23
N ASN A 232 24.79 -14.96 29.52
CA ASN A 232 26.22 -14.80 29.84
C ASN A 232 27.10 -14.70 28.58
N ILE A 233 26.54 -14.93 27.40
CA ILE A 233 27.28 -14.83 26.14
C ILE A 233 27.39 -13.36 25.74
N LYS A 234 28.60 -12.92 25.41
CA LYS A 234 28.83 -11.63 24.74
C LYS A 234 28.38 -11.73 23.28
N ALA A 235 27.06 -11.67 23.08
CA ALA A 235 26.43 -11.91 21.78
C ALA A 235 26.78 -10.85 20.74
N VAL A 236 26.77 -11.25 19.47
CA VAL A 236 26.96 -10.40 18.29
C VAL A 236 25.75 -10.55 17.37
N THR A 237 25.44 -9.51 16.59
CA THR A 237 24.31 -9.55 15.64
C THR A 237 24.41 -10.77 14.72
N GLY A 238 23.33 -11.54 14.62
CA GLY A 238 23.25 -12.75 13.81
C GLY A 238 23.69 -14.04 14.52
N LEU A 239 24.10 -13.98 15.80
CA LEU A 239 24.35 -15.20 16.58
C LEU A 239 23.04 -15.96 16.81
N THR A 240 23.00 -17.22 16.38
CA THR A 240 21.82 -18.10 16.49
C THR A 240 22.06 -19.24 17.48
N ILE A 241 21.08 -19.50 18.36
CA ILE A 241 21.10 -20.55 19.37
C ILE A 241 19.74 -21.25 19.44
N TYR A 242 19.68 -22.40 20.09
CA TYR A 242 18.43 -23.02 20.52
C TYR A 242 18.24 -22.80 22.02
N ASN A 243 17.19 -22.08 22.40
CA ASN A 243 16.86 -21.82 23.79
C ASN A 243 16.07 -23.00 24.36
N LYS A 244 16.65 -23.66 25.37
CA LYS A 244 16.07 -24.84 26.04
C LYS A 244 14.90 -24.50 26.96
N ASP A 245 14.81 -23.27 27.46
CA ASP A 245 13.67 -22.86 28.30
C ASP A 245 12.42 -22.64 27.45
N ASP A 246 12.59 -22.00 26.30
CA ASP A 246 11.49 -21.63 25.39
C ASP A 246 11.23 -22.66 24.28
N ASN A 247 12.10 -23.67 24.15
CA ASN A 247 12.12 -24.65 23.04
C ASN A 247 12.18 -24.02 21.64
N ALA A 248 12.74 -22.81 21.53
CA ALA A 248 12.75 -21.98 20.33
C ALA A 248 14.17 -21.81 19.78
N ILE A 249 14.29 -21.67 18.45
CA ILE A 249 15.51 -21.08 17.88
C ILE A 249 15.47 -19.58 18.14
N GLU A 250 16.57 -18.99 18.59
CA GLU A 250 16.69 -17.56 18.81
C GLU A 250 17.91 -17.00 18.08
N TYR A 251 17.83 -15.74 17.68
CA TYR A 251 18.96 -14.99 17.15
C TYR A 251 19.12 -13.66 17.88
N TYR A 252 20.36 -13.18 18.00
CA TYR A 252 20.66 -11.87 18.58
C TYR A 252 20.62 -10.79 17.48
N SER A 253 19.80 -9.75 17.64
CA SER A 253 19.64 -8.68 16.63
C SER A 253 20.70 -7.58 16.74
N GLY A 254 21.46 -7.53 17.83
CA GLY A 254 22.30 -6.39 18.23
C GLY A 254 21.75 -5.65 19.44
N SER A 255 20.42 -5.61 19.59
CA SER A 255 19.72 -4.98 20.71
C SER A 255 19.11 -5.97 21.72
N GLY A 256 19.01 -7.24 21.36
CA GLY A 256 18.43 -8.28 22.22
C GLY A 256 18.32 -9.63 21.50
N TRP A 257 17.83 -10.63 22.23
CA TRP A 257 17.51 -11.97 21.72
C TRP A 257 16.07 -12.01 21.21
N TYR A 258 15.89 -12.56 20.01
CA TYR A 258 14.59 -12.69 19.34
C TYR A 258 14.37 -14.14 18.93
N LYS A 259 13.15 -14.64 19.12
CA LYS A 259 12.76 -15.97 18.65
C LYS A 259 12.63 -15.95 17.12
N LEU A 260 13.12 -17.01 16.50
CA LEU A 260 12.91 -17.33 15.10
C LEU A 260 11.59 -18.12 14.98
N GLU A 261 10.52 -17.53 15.49
CA GLU A 261 9.16 -18.08 15.44
C GLU A 261 8.25 -17.08 14.72
N TYR A 262 7.31 -17.60 13.95
CA TYR A 262 6.26 -16.80 13.34
C TYR A 262 5.06 -16.80 14.28
N GLU A 263 4.59 -15.60 14.66
CA GLU A 263 3.40 -15.48 15.50
C GLU A 263 2.17 -16.06 14.76
N VAL A 264 1.50 -17.01 15.41
CA VAL A 264 0.20 -17.50 14.94
C VAL A 264 -0.81 -16.35 14.92
N PRO A 265 -1.78 -16.36 13.97
CA PRO A 265 -2.84 -15.37 13.93
C PRO A 265 -3.56 -15.25 15.27
N ALA A 266 -3.78 -14.03 15.76
CA ALA A 266 -4.57 -13.75 16.95
C ALA A 266 -5.42 -12.49 16.74
N ILE A 267 -6.72 -12.57 17.01
CA ILE A 267 -7.62 -11.40 16.93
C ILE A 267 -7.50 -10.60 18.24
N THR A 268 -7.04 -9.36 18.14
CA THR A 268 -6.87 -8.44 19.28
C THR A 268 -8.04 -7.49 19.45
N SER A 269 -8.86 -7.29 18.40
CA SER A 269 -10.14 -6.58 18.49
C SER A 269 -11.18 -7.27 17.62
N GLN A 270 -12.30 -7.67 18.25
CA GLN A 270 -13.45 -8.24 17.55
C GLN A 270 -14.18 -7.16 16.73
N PRO A 271 -14.85 -7.53 15.63
CA PRO A 271 -15.74 -6.62 14.92
C PRO A 271 -16.92 -6.20 15.79
N ALA A 272 -17.20 -4.90 15.83
CA ALA A 272 -18.35 -4.34 16.53
C ALA A 272 -19.52 -4.09 15.58
N ASN A 273 -20.72 -3.89 16.13
CA ASN A 273 -21.88 -3.47 15.35
C ASN A 273 -21.64 -2.06 14.77
N PRO A 274 -21.77 -1.85 13.46
CA PRO A 274 -21.77 -0.53 12.88
C PRO A 274 -23.03 0.25 13.31
N THR A 275 -23.00 1.57 13.16
CA THR A 275 -24.20 2.41 13.34
C THR A 275 -25.32 1.90 12.43
N ALA A 276 -26.54 1.83 12.96
CA ALA A 276 -27.71 1.42 12.18
C ALA A 276 -27.91 2.36 10.99
N VAL A 277 -28.23 1.79 9.83
CA VAL A 277 -28.46 2.52 8.58
C VAL A 277 -29.84 2.23 8.03
N CYS A 278 -30.26 3.04 7.06
CA CYS A 278 -31.52 2.87 6.38
C CYS A 278 -31.37 1.95 5.18
N ALA A 279 -32.39 1.13 4.90
CA ALA A 279 -32.41 0.28 3.71
C ALA A 279 -32.15 1.12 2.44
N GLY A 280 -31.21 0.67 1.61
CA GLY A 280 -30.83 1.32 0.35
C GLY A 280 -29.88 2.51 0.48
N THR A 281 -29.40 2.85 1.69
CA THR A 281 -28.48 3.99 1.88
C THR A 281 -27.29 3.66 2.80
N GLY A 282 -26.23 4.46 2.67
CA GLY A 282 -25.07 4.42 3.58
C GLY A 282 -24.07 3.30 3.28
N THR A 283 -22.98 3.30 4.06
CA THR A 283 -21.84 2.37 3.91
C THR A 283 -21.34 1.85 5.25
N PRO A 284 -22.16 1.09 6.02
CA PRO A 284 -21.70 0.49 7.28
C PRO A 284 -20.51 -0.45 7.03
N SER A 285 -19.58 -0.51 7.99
CA SER A 285 -18.39 -1.34 7.89
C SER A 285 -18.10 -2.11 9.17
N PHE A 286 -17.54 -3.32 9.01
CA PHE A 286 -17.05 -4.17 10.09
C PHE A 286 -15.53 -4.21 10.00
N THR A 287 -14.86 -4.02 11.14
CA THR A 287 -13.39 -4.01 11.21
C THR A 287 -12.91 -5.06 12.20
N VAL A 288 -11.96 -5.90 11.80
CA VAL A 288 -11.22 -6.80 12.70
C VAL A 288 -9.79 -6.31 12.85
N THR A 289 -9.22 -6.41 14.05
CA THR A 289 -7.78 -6.19 14.26
C THR A 289 -7.14 -7.50 14.70
N ALA A 290 -6.07 -7.91 14.01
CA ALA A 290 -5.36 -9.14 14.30
C ALA A 290 -3.83 -8.93 14.24
N THR A 291 -3.10 -9.75 14.98
CA THR A 291 -1.65 -9.89 14.95
C THR A 291 -1.28 -11.26 14.37
N GLY A 292 -0.03 -11.42 13.96
CA GLY A 292 0.47 -12.62 13.29
C GLY A 292 1.15 -12.29 11.96
N ALA A 293 1.87 -13.26 11.40
CA ALA A 293 2.60 -13.06 10.15
C ALA A 293 1.80 -13.47 8.92
N GLY A 294 1.96 -12.70 7.82
CA GLY A 294 1.36 -13.00 6.52
C GLY A 294 -0.16 -13.14 6.57
N LEU A 295 -0.83 -12.26 7.32
CA LEU A 295 -2.26 -12.36 7.59
C LEU A 295 -3.09 -12.26 6.30
N THR A 296 -4.05 -13.17 6.16
CA THR A 296 -5.10 -13.12 5.13
C THR A 296 -6.47 -13.24 5.78
N TYR A 297 -7.48 -12.66 5.15
CA TYR A 297 -8.82 -12.51 5.71
C TYR A 297 -9.85 -13.15 4.78
N GLN A 298 -10.91 -13.69 5.37
CA GLN A 298 -12.12 -14.12 4.66
C GLN A 298 -13.33 -13.77 5.52
N TRP A 299 -14.16 -12.85 5.04
CA TRP A 299 -15.41 -12.51 5.71
C TRP A 299 -16.51 -13.52 5.41
N GLN A 300 -17.34 -13.78 6.42
CA GLN A 300 -18.49 -14.66 6.36
C GLN A 300 -19.74 -13.94 6.88
N GLU A 301 -20.89 -14.22 6.27
CA GLU A 301 -22.21 -13.79 6.74
C GLU A 301 -22.99 -14.99 7.30
N TYR A 302 -23.84 -14.74 8.28
CA TYR A 302 -24.76 -15.72 8.86
C TYR A 302 -26.19 -15.41 8.44
N ILE A 303 -26.78 -16.32 7.66
CA ILE A 303 -28.21 -16.30 7.29
C ILE A 303 -28.92 -17.42 8.06
N SER A 304 -28.57 -18.66 7.75
CA SER A 304 -28.95 -19.89 8.46
C SER A 304 -27.72 -20.73 8.85
N SER A 305 -26.61 -20.50 8.16
CA SER A 305 -25.26 -20.99 8.43
C SER A 305 -24.26 -19.90 8.05
N TRP A 306 -23.01 -20.07 8.47
CA TRP A 306 -21.92 -19.18 8.05
C TRP A 306 -21.50 -19.50 6.62
N ASN A 307 -21.51 -18.49 5.74
CA ASN A 307 -21.13 -18.61 4.33
C ASN A 307 -20.04 -17.58 3.99
N ASP A 308 -19.09 -17.95 3.12
CA ASP A 308 -18.07 -17.03 2.63
C ASP A 308 -18.68 -15.95 1.75
N ILE A 309 -18.31 -14.69 2.02
CA ILE A 309 -18.72 -13.53 1.23
C ILE A 309 -17.72 -13.35 0.09
N SER A 310 -18.23 -13.26 -1.14
CA SER A 310 -17.45 -12.90 -2.32
C SER A 310 -17.45 -11.41 -2.58
N GLU A 311 -16.36 -10.88 -3.12
CA GLU A 311 -16.25 -9.48 -3.54
C GLU A 311 -17.29 -9.13 -4.62
N GLY A 312 -18.01 -8.01 -4.45
CA GLY A 312 -19.03 -7.54 -5.38
C GLY A 312 -20.45 -7.47 -4.79
N GLY A 313 -21.40 -6.96 -5.57
CA GLY A 313 -22.76 -6.69 -5.10
C GLY A 313 -22.77 -5.59 -4.03
N PHE A 314 -23.28 -5.90 -2.83
CA PHE A 314 -23.27 -4.99 -1.69
C PHE A 314 -21.91 -4.92 -0.99
N TYR A 315 -21.02 -5.91 -1.21
CA TYR A 315 -19.84 -6.14 -0.38
C TYR A 315 -18.55 -5.67 -1.04
N THR A 316 -17.73 -4.96 -0.27
CA THR A 316 -16.34 -4.65 -0.63
C THR A 316 -15.35 -4.92 0.50
N GLY A 317 -14.13 -5.32 0.15
CA GLY A 317 -13.06 -5.61 1.13
C GLY A 317 -13.18 -6.97 1.81
N THR A 318 -13.79 -7.95 1.14
CA THR A 318 -14.10 -9.29 1.68
C THR A 318 -12.89 -10.13 2.07
N THR A 319 -11.70 -9.76 1.58
CA THR A 319 -10.40 -10.37 1.91
C THR A 319 -9.45 -9.43 2.66
N SER A 320 -10.00 -8.36 3.27
CA SER A 320 -9.24 -7.38 4.04
C SER A 320 -9.67 -7.32 5.51
N ALA A 321 -8.96 -6.55 6.32
CA ALA A 321 -9.32 -6.31 7.72
C ALA A 321 -10.65 -5.53 7.90
N VAL A 322 -11.17 -4.91 6.83
CA VAL A 322 -12.41 -4.13 6.85
C VAL A 322 -13.37 -4.62 5.77
N LEU A 323 -14.54 -5.10 6.16
CA LEU A 323 -15.66 -5.35 5.25
C LEU A 323 -16.55 -4.12 5.20
N THR A 324 -16.86 -3.61 4.02
CA THR A 324 -17.82 -2.52 3.81
C THR A 324 -19.04 -3.03 3.06
N ILE A 325 -20.22 -2.59 3.47
CA ILE A 325 -21.50 -2.94 2.85
C ILE A 325 -22.12 -1.65 2.32
N THR A 326 -22.39 -1.55 1.02
CA THR A 326 -22.93 -0.33 0.40
C THR A 326 -24.42 -0.47 0.12
N ASN A 327 -25.23 0.48 0.56
CA ASN A 327 -26.67 0.54 0.34
C ASN A 327 -27.39 -0.80 0.67
N PRO A 328 -27.22 -1.36 1.88
CA PRO A 328 -27.79 -2.66 2.24
C PRO A 328 -29.32 -2.67 2.18
N THR A 329 -29.94 -3.79 1.83
CA THR A 329 -31.41 -3.92 1.77
C THR A 329 -32.01 -4.24 3.14
N ALA A 330 -33.33 -4.07 3.29
CA ALA A 330 -34.04 -4.37 4.53
C ALA A 330 -33.93 -5.85 4.94
N ASP A 331 -33.77 -6.76 3.98
CA ASP A 331 -33.63 -8.21 4.23
C ASP A 331 -32.32 -8.56 4.95
N MET A 332 -31.31 -7.69 4.85
CA MET A 332 -30.02 -7.87 5.52
C MET A 332 -30.06 -7.46 7.00
N ASN A 333 -31.20 -6.97 7.50
CA ASN A 333 -31.35 -6.58 8.89
C ASN A 333 -31.19 -7.80 9.81
N GLY A 334 -30.29 -7.71 10.79
CA GLY A 334 -30.01 -8.78 11.74
C GLY A 334 -28.99 -9.81 11.23
N TYR A 335 -28.48 -9.67 10.01
CA TYR A 335 -27.38 -10.52 9.53
C TYR A 335 -26.15 -10.34 10.42
N LYS A 336 -25.49 -11.45 10.75
CA LYS A 336 -24.25 -11.43 11.54
C LYS A 336 -23.04 -11.66 10.65
N TYR A 337 -21.93 -11.05 11.01
CA TYR A 337 -20.69 -11.09 10.26
C TYR A 337 -19.54 -11.58 11.14
N ARG A 338 -18.67 -12.40 10.56
CA ARG A 338 -17.42 -12.81 11.20
C ARG A 338 -16.29 -12.86 10.17
N CYS A 339 -15.07 -12.79 10.65
CA CYS A 339 -13.88 -12.89 9.82
C CYS A 339 -13.06 -14.11 10.24
N ILE A 340 -12.61 -14.89 9.26
CA ILE A 340 -11.57 -15.91 9.44
C ILE A 340 -10.23 -15.23 9.10
N VAL A 341 -9.33 -15.18 10.08
CA VAL A 341 -7.98 -14.66 9.93
C VAL A 341 -7.01 -15.83 9.87
N ASN A 342 -6.41 -16.02 8.71
CA ASN A 342 -5.31 -16.95 8.49
C ASN A 342 -3.97 -16.20 8.61
N GLY A 343 -2.89 -16.96 8.70
CA GLY A 343 -1.54 -16.43 8.59
C GLY A 343 -0.60 -17.52 8.10
N THR A 344 0.69 -17.20 8.05
CA THR A 344 1.72 -18.14 7.58
C THR A 344 1.81 -19.38 8.48
N CYS A 345 1.40 -19.26 9.74
CA CYS A 345 1.31 -20.37 10.69
C CYS A 345 -0.15 -20.67 11.05
N ALA A 346 -0.50 -21.96 11.06
CA ALA A 346 -1.78 -22.47 11.51
C ALA A 346 -1.83 -22.60 13.04
N PRO A 347 -3.02 -22.60 13.68
CA PRO A 347 -4.35 -22.55 13.07
C PRO A 347 -4.84 -21.14 12.74
N ALA A 348 -5.80 -21.05 11.82
CA ALA A 348 -6.58 -19.83 11.62
C ALA A 348 -7.41 -19.52 12.87
N VAL A 349 -7.65 -18.23 13.12
CA VAL A 349 -8.55 -17.75 14.18
C VAL A 349 -9.81 -17.17 13.56
N ILE A 350 -10.94 -17.38 14.22
CA ILE A 350 -12.26 -16.92 13.76
C ILE A 350 -12.76 -15.89 14.76
N SER A 351 -13.25 -14.74 14.28
CA SER A 351 -13.88 -13.73 15.14
C SER A 351 -15.17 -14.29 15.79
N ASP A 352 -15.60 -13.67 16.88
CA ASP A 352 -16.65 -14.20 17.77
C ASP A 352 -18.03 -14.39 17.11
N GLY A 353 -18.27 -13.74 15.97
CA GLY A 353 -19.52 -13.81 15.21
C GLY A 353 -20.68 -13.06 15.84
N ASN A 354 -20.40 -12.12 16.75
CA ASN A 354 -21.42 -11.31 17.41
C ASN A 354 -21.77 -10.03 16.67
N ALA A 355 -20.91 -9.60 15.74
CA ALA A 355 -21.11 -8.38 14.97
C ALA A 355 -22.36 -8.51 14.08
N MET A 356 -23.30 -7.60 14.24
CA MET A 356 -24.61 -7.64 13.59
C MET A 356 -24.87 -6.35 12.82
N LEU A 357 -25.38 -6.49 11.60
CA LEU A 357 -25.85 -5.37 10.81
C LEU A 357 -27.27 -5.02 11.22
N THR A 358 -27.51 -3.75 11.55
CA THR A 358 -28.86 -3.23 11.77
C THR A 358 -29.26 -2.37 10.57
N VAL A 359 -30.20 -2.87 9.78
CA VAL A 359 -30.79 -2.14 8.67
C VAL A 359 -32.23 -1.82 9.05
N ASN A 360 -32.47 -0.55 9.34
CA ASN A 360 -33.82 -0.09 9.58
C ASN A 360 -34.51 0.12 8.23
N ILE A 361 -35.79 -0.25 8.16
CA ILE A 361 -36.68 0.44 7.25
C ILE A 361 -36.84 1.84 7.84
N CYS A 362 -35.96 2.75 7.44
CA CYS A 362 -36.15 4.16 7.77
C CYS A 362 -37.27 4.67 6.88
N CYS A 363 -38.48 4.47 7.36
CA CYS A 363 -39.60 5.27 6.97
C CYS A 363 -39.34 6.71 7.42
N CYS A 364 -39.24 7.62 6.46
CA CYS A 364 -39.95 8.88 6.59
C CYS A 364 -41.37 8.74 6.04
N ASP A 365 -41.91 7.50 6.00
CA ASP A 365 -43.33 7.23 5.79
C ASP A 365 -44.10 8.10 6.77
N TRP A 366 -44.81 9.08 6.20
CA TRP A 366 -45.58 10.05 6.94
C TRP A 366 -46.57 9.34 7.88
N ALA A 367 -47.05 8.14 7.51
CA ALA A 367 -47.85 7.28 8.38
C ALA A 367 -47.25 7.09 9.78
N LEU A 368 -45.98 6.73 9.86
CA LEU A 368 -45.31 6.29 11.09
C LEU A 368 -44.79 7.44 11.94
N THR A 369 -44.54 8.60 11.34
CA THR A 369 -44.00 9.78 12.03
C THR A 369 -45.04 10.85 12.33
N GLY A 370 -46.16 10.85 11.58
CA GLY A 370 -47.12 11.93 11.57
C GLY A 370 -48.53 11.59 12.05
N ASN A 371 -48.82 10.35 12.45
CA ASN A 371 -50.17 9.86 12.80
C ASN A 371 -51.18 10.01 11.65
N TRP A 372 -50.79 9.67 10.42
CA TRP A 372 -51.70 9.57 9.29
C TRP A 372 -52.32 8.17 9.29
N LEU A 373 -53.65 8.06 9.13
CA LEU A 373 -54.38 6.81 9.35
C LEU A 373 -54.55 5.97 8.09
N TYR A 374 -54.62 6.62 6.93
CA TYR A 374 -54.89 5.97 5.65
C TYR A 374 -53.91 6.46 4.58
N LYS A 375 -53.60 5.58 3.62
CA LYS A 375 -52.88 5.96 2.42
C LYS A 375 -53.36 5.20 1.19
N ASP A 376 -53.38 5.86 0.05
CA ASP A 376 -53.70 5.25 -1.24
C ASP A 376 -52.47 5.35 -2.16
N PRO A 377 -51.98 4.22 -2.73
CA PRO A 377 -50.94 4.27 -3.76
C PRO A 377 -51.55 4.79 -5.06
N VAL A 378 -50.86 5.70 -5.75
CA VAL A 378 -51.25 6.20 -7.07
C VAL A 378 -50.21 5.77 -8.08
N ASN A 379 -50.62 4.92 -9.01
CA ASN A 379 -49.78 4.43 -10.09
C ASN A 379 -49.84 5.39 -11.27
N ILE A 380 -48.69 5.97 -11.60
CA ILE A 380 -48.48 6.82 -12.75
C ILE A 380 -47.84 5.97 -13.85
N SER A 381 -48.48 5.86 -15.00
CA SER A 381 -47.96 5.14 -16.15
C SER A 381 -47.50 6.13 -17.22
N ASN A 382 -46.19 6.16 -17.49
CA ASN A 382 -45.60 6.98 -18.53
C ASN A 382 -45.10 6.10 -19.68
N THR A 383 -45.75 6.18 -20.85
CA THR A 383 -45.36 5.47 -22.07
C THR A 383 -44.48 6.30 -23.00
N GLY A 384 -44.19 7.55 -22.63
CA GLY A 384 -43.36 8.50 -23.38
C GLY A 384 -41.92 8.60 -22.86
N GLY A 385 -41.27 9.72 -23.19
CA GLY A 385 -39.92 10.06 -22.72
C GLY A 385 -39.86 10.35 -21.22
N ALA A 386 -38.65 10.53 -20.67
CA ALA A 386 -38.49 10.86 -19.26
C ALA A 386 -39.01 12.29 -18.99
N LEU A 387 -39.73 12.47 -17.89
CA LEU A 387 -40.36 13.72 -17.50
C LEU A 387 -39.76 14.22 -16.19
N THR A 388 -39.56 15.53 -16.06
CA THR A 388 -39.07 16.18 -14.84
C THR A 388 -40.01 17.30 -14.42
N ASP A 389 -40.20 17.47 -13.11
CA ASP A 389 -41.10 18.49 -12.53
C ASP A 389 -42.47 18.58 -13.24
N TYR A 390 -43.04 17.41 -13.52
CA TYR A 390 -44.21 17.28 -14.40
C TYR A 390 -45.50 17.21 -13.59
N GLN A 391 -46.54 17.92 -14.03
CA GLN A 391 -47.84 17.95 -13.37
C GLN A 391 -48.73 16.80 -13.89
N VAL A 392 -49.08 15.87 -13.01
CA VAL A 392 -50.04 14.79 -13.30
C VAL A 392 -51.37 15.07 -12.62
N LEU A 393 -52.47 14.70 -13.28
CA LEU A 393 -53.81 14.77 -12.71
C LEU A 393 -54.19 13.44 -12.07
N ILE A 394 -54.66 13.48 -10.83
CA ILE A 394 -55.24 12.36 -10.09
C ILE A 394 -56.72 12.64 -9.91
N VAL A 395 -57.56 11.64 -10.19
CA VAL A 395 -59.00 11.70 -9.94
C VAL A 395 -59.35 10.69 -8.87
N MET A 396 -59.93 11.15 -7.76
CA MET A 396 -60.32 10.29 -6.64
C MET A 396 -61.69 10.67 -6.05
N ASN A 397 -62.40 9.70 -5.48
CA ASN A 397 -63.69 9.91 -4.84
C ASN A 397 -63.50 10.33 -3.38
N THR A 398 -63.33 11.64 -3.14
CA THR A 398 -63.19 12.14 -1.75
C THR A 398 -64.53 12.15 -1.01
N GLN A 399 -65.67 12.23 -1.72
CA GLN A 399 -67.00 12.18 -1.10
C GLN A 399 -67.22 10.90 -0.30
N SER A 400 -66.79 9.74 -0.82
CA SER A 400 -66.92 8.46 -0.11
C SER A 400 -66.03 8.42 1.13
N LEU A 401 -64.79 8.93 1.05
CA LEU A 401 -63.84 8.98 2.16
C LEU A 401 -64.31 9.92 3.28
N ILE A 402 -64.84 11.08 2.92
CA ILE A 402 -65.41 12.06 3.87
C ILE A 402 -66.66 11.49 4.53
N THR A 403 -67.56 10.85 3.77
CA THR A 403 -68.77 10.21 4.32
C THR A 403 -68.42 9.08 5.30
N ALA A 404 -67.33 8.37 5.03
CA ALA A 404 -66.79 7.33 5.91
C ALA A 404 -66.03 7.89 7.13
N GLY A 405 -65.87 9.21 7.25
CA GLY A 405 -65.15 9.87 8.34
C GLY A 405 -63.63 9.70 8.27
N LYS A 406 -63.08 9.33 7.10
CA LYS A 406 -61.64 9.05 6.92
C LYS A 406 -60.82 10.24 6.46
N MET A 407 -61.46 11.25 5.86
CA MET A 407 -60.82 12.45 5.31
C MET A 407 -61.57 13.69 5.79
N SER A 408 -60.86 14.80 6.01
CA SER A 408 -61.46 16.08 6.37
C SER A 408 -62.25 16.68 5.20
N SER A 409 -63.37 17.33 5.52
CA SER A 409 -64.25 17.95 4.51
C SER A 409 -63.62 19.14 3.77
N ASP A 410 -62.51 19.67 4.27
CA ASP A 410 -61.75 20.78 3.67
C ASP A 410 -60.43 20.33 3.00
N GLY A 411 -60.12 19.02 3.02
CA GLY A 411 -58.88 18.47 2.45
C GLY A 411 -57.60 18.91 3.17
N SER A 412 -57.71 19.47 4.38
CA SER A 412 -56.55 19.92 5.16
C SER A 412 -55.61 18.79 5.56
N ASP A 413 -56.15 17.58 5.64
CA ASP A 413 -55.45 16.33 5.89
C ASP A 413 -55.14 15.58 4.59
N ILE A 414 -54.61 16.26 3.57
CA ILE A 414 -54.03 15.59 2.40
C ILE A 414 -52.52 15.84 2.37
N ARG A 415 -51.75 14.76 2.21
CA ARG A 415 -50.32 14.82 1.89
C ARG A 415 -50.01 13.86 0.78
N ILE A 416 -49.07 14.22 -0.08
CA ILE A 416 -48.66 13.37 -1.19
C ILE A 416 -47.15 13.23 -1.14
N THR A 417 -46.63 12.01 -1.20
CA THR A 417 -45.19 11.75 -1.20
C THR A 417 -44.76 11.01 -2.45
N ASP A 418 -43.49 11.13 -2.80
CA ASP A 418 -42.84 10.30 -3.82
C ASP A 418 -42.79 8.82 -3.39
N THR A 419 -42.23 7.96 -4.24
CA THR A 419 -42.09 6.49 -4.07
C THR A 419 -41.35 6.12 -2.78
N ASP A 420 -40.48 7.00 -2.28
CA ASP A 420 -39.74 6.82 -1.04
C ASP A 420 -40.61 6.97 0.23
N LYS A 421 -41.87 7.40 0.07
CA LYS A 421 -42.83 7.68 1.16
C LYS A 421 -42.43 8.84 2.06
N CYS A 422 -41.44 9.61 1.64
CA CYS A 422 -40.76 10.61 2.45
C CYS A 422 -40.84 12.00 1.84
N THR A 423 -40.47 12.08 0.56
CA THR A 423 -40.35 13.34 -0.16
C THR A 423 -41.73 13.88 -0.44
N GLU A 424 -42.14 14.92 0.30
CA GLU A 424 -43.42 15.59 0.10
C GLU A 424 -43.47 16.26 -1.28
N LEU A 425 -44.57 16.03 -2.00
CA LEU A 425 -44.82 16.55 -3.33
C LEU A 425 -45.80 17.71 -3.25
N TYR A 426 -45.55 18.75 -4.04
CA TYR A 426 -46.49 19.84 -4.19
C TYR A 426 -47.72 19.36 -4.96
N PHE A 427 -48.89 19.69 -4.42
CA PHE A 427 -50.17 19.40 -5.04
C PHE A 427 -51.15 20.55 -4.89
N TRP A 428 -52.16 20.54 -5.75
CA TRP A 428 -53.29 21.42 -5.66
C TRP A 428 -54.55 20.67 -6.11
N PHE A 429 -55.63 20.78 -5.35
CA PHE A 429 -56.92 20.22 -5.75
C PHE A 429 -57.89 21.32 -6.16
N GLU A 430 -58.73 21.00 -7.15
CA GLU A 430 -59.76 21.90 -7.61
C GLU A 430 -60.86 22.01 -6.55
N GLN A 431 -60.94 23.16 -5.86
CA GLN A 431 -61.81 23.36 -4.69
C GLN A 431 -63.28 22.99 -4.95
N ASN A 432 -63.81 23.31 -6.13
CA ASN A 432 -65.20 23.02 -6.51
C ASN A 432 -65.47 21.54 -6.79
N THR A 433 -64.41 20.74 -6.93
CA THR A 433 -64.49 19.29 -7.17
C THR A 433 -64.22 18.49 -5.90
N PHE A 434 -63.83 19.17 -4.81
CA PHE A 434 -63.61 18.54 -3.52
C PHE A 434 -64.92 18.08 -2.89
N ASN A 435 -64.88 16.98 -2.12
CA ASN A 435 -66.07 16.32 -1.59
C ASN A 435 -67.06 15.93 -2.71
N THR A 436 -66.54 15.39 -3.82
CA THR A 436 -67.36 14.81 -4.89
C THR A 436 -66.86 13.42 -5.26
N ALA A 437 -67.58 12.73 -6.16
CA ALA A 437 -67.14 11.45 -6.70
C ALA A 437 -65.88 11.57 -7.58
N ASN A 438 -65.58 12.77 -8.09
CA ASN A 438 -64.46 13.07 -8.96
C ASN A 438 -63.75 14.34 -8.47
N THR A 439 -62.90 14.20 -7.45
CA THR A 439 -62.00 15.28 -7.03
C THR A 439 -60.76 15.25 -7.90
N TYR A 440 -60.44 16.40 -8.50
CA TYR A 440 -59.30 16.59 -9.37
C TYR A 440 -58.13 17.14 -8.55
N ILE A 441 -57.06 16.35 -8.44
CA ILE A 441 -55.85 16.68 -7.67
C ILE A 441 -54.65 16.68 -8.62
N TRP A 442 -54.06 17.84 -8.82
CA TRP A 442 -52.84 18.01 -9.59
C TRP A 442 -51.61 17.86 -8.71
N VAL A 443 -50.62 17.09 -9.15
CA VAL A 443 -49.39 16.81 -8.37
C VAL A 443 -48.17 17.06 -9.23
N LYS A 444 -47.20 17.81 -8.70
CA LYS A 444 -45.90 18.03 -9.33
C LYS A 444 -44.92 16.92 -8.95
N VAL A 445 -44.59 16.07 -9.91
CA VAL A 445 -43.71 14.91 -9.71
C VAL A 445 -42.29 15.25 -10.21
N PRO A 446 -41.25 15.17 -9.36
CA PRO A 446 -39.90 15.62 -9.71
C PRO A 446 -39.28 14.87 -10.88
N SER A 447 -39.54 13.56 -10.97
CA SER A 447 -39.02 12.71 -12.04
C SER A 447 -39.92 11.51 -12.29
N ILE A 448 -40.24 11.25 -13.56
CA ILE A 448 -40.92 10.06 -14.04
C ILE A 448 -40.09 9.50 -15.19
N ALA A 449 -39.54 8.29 -15.03
CA ALA A 449 -38.66 7.70 -16.05
C ALA A 449 -39.43 7.38 -17.34
N SER A 450 -38.71 7.33 -18.48
CA SER A 450 -39.28 6.96 -19.77
C SER A 450 -39.82 5.54 -19.76
N SER A 451 -40.96 5.30 -20.41
CA SER A 451 -41.55 3.95 -20.57
C SER A 451 -41.64 3.17 -19.26
N SER A 452 -42.06 3.82 -18.17
CA SER A 452 -42.04 3.27 -16.82
C SER A 452 -43.33 3.54 -16.06
N SER A 453 -43.54 2.78 -14.99
CA SER A 453 -44.55 3.08 -13.99
C SER A 453 -43.87 3.62 -12.72
N LYS A 454 -44.49 4.61 -12.09
CA LYS A 454 -44.05 5.19 -10.82
C LYS A 454 -45.22 5.20 -9.85
N THR A 455 -44.99 4.86 -8.59
CA THR A 455 -46.02 4.89 -7.55
C THR A 455 -45.70 6.02 -6.58
N ILE A 456 -46.64 6.96 -6.45
CA ILE A 456 -46.65 7.97 -5.37
C ILE A 456 -47.72 7.58 -4.35
N TYR A 457 -47.74 8.22 -3.19
CA TYR A 457 -48.68 7.88 -2.11
C TYR A 457 -49.45 9.11 -1.64
N ILE A 458 -50.78 9.01 -1.56
CA ILE A 458 -51.65 10.03 -0.97
C ILE A 458 -52.00 9.58 0.45
N TYR A 459 -51.73 10.40 1.46
CA TYR A 459 -52.05 10.17 2.87
C TYR A 459 -53.21 11.07 3.31
N TYR A 460 -54.07 10.52 4.17
CA TYR A 460 -55.20 11.23 4.78
C TYR A 460 -55.61 10.64 6.14
N GLY A 461 -56.56 11.28 6.81
CA GLY A 461 -57.10 10.85 8.11
C GLY A 461 -56.33 11.36 9.31
N LYS A 462 -55.55 12.43 9.17
CA LYS A 462 -54.86 13.07 10.31
C LYS A 462 -55.71 14.18 10.90
N ALA A 463 -56.26 13.94 12.09
CA ALA A 463 -57.01 14.95 12.83
C ALA A 463 -56.16 16.20 13.12
N GLY A 464 -56.70 17.39 12.81
CA GLY A 464 -56.05 18.68 13.09
C GLY A 464 -54.86 19.01 12.19
N ALA A 465 -54.68 18.32 11.06
CA ALA A 465 -53.70 18.70 10.05
C ALA A 465 -54.02 20.08 9.46
N THR A 466 -52.99 20.85 9.13
CA THR A 466 -53.14 22.11 8.38
C THR A 466 -53.10 21.83 6.88
N GLY A 467 -53.98 22.47 6.11
CA GLY A 467 -53.97 22.35 4.64
C GLY A 467 -52.70 22.90 4.01
N VAL A 468 -52.16 22.19 3.02
CA VAL A 468 -50.93 22.57 2.28
C VAL A 468 -51.11 22.60 0.76
N SER A 469 -52.32 22.39 0.26
CA SER A 469 -52.68 22.51 -1.16
C SER A 469 -52.23 23.88 -1.68
N ASN A 470 -51.45 23.92 -2.76
CA ASN A 470 -50.85 25.14 -3.27
C ASN A 470 -50.61 25.06 -4.79
N GLY A 471 -51.42 25.76 -5.56
CA GLY A 471 -51.30 25.78 -7.02
C GLY A 471 -50.03 26.49 -7.51
N ASN A 472 -49.56 27.53 -6.82
CA ASN A 472 -48.34 28.27 -7.20
C ASN A 472 -47.07 27.40 -7.17
N ASN A 473 -46.99 26.43 -6.25
CA ASN A 473 -45.87 25.49 -6.20
C ASN A 473 -46.06 24.27 -7.13
N THR A 474 -47.31 23.98 -7.48
CA THR A 474 -47.67 22.80 -8.30
C THR A 474 -47.47 23.05 -9.78
N PHE A 475 -47.90 24.22 -10.28
CA PHE A 475 -47.88 24.57 -11.69
C PHE A 475 -46.74 25.52 -12.05
N LEU A 476 -46.52 25.71 -13.36
CA LEU A 476 -45.57 26.72 -13.85
C LEU A 476 -46.13 28.14 -13.64
N VAL A 477 -47.42 28.29 -13.86
CA VAL A 477 -48.20 29.51 -13.55
C VAL A 477 -49.52 29.05 -12.96
N PHE A 478 -49.99 29.74 -11.93
CA PHE A 478 -51.24 29.42 -11.26
C PHE A 478 -51.87 30.69 -10.69
N ASP A 479 -53.20 30.69 -10.67
CA ASP A 479 -54.00 31.67 -9.93
C ASP A 479 -55.39 31.07 -9.71
N ASP A 480 -55.84 31.12 -8.48
CA ASP A 480 -57.21 30.79 -8.06
C ASP A 480 -58.04 32.04 -7.80
N PHE A 481 -57.48 33.23 -8.09
CA PHE A 481 -58.10 34.53 -7.85
C PHE A 481 -58.45 34.79 -6.37
N ASP A 482 -57.97 33.98 -5.42
CA ASP A 482 -58.34 34.01 -3.99
C ASP A 482 -57.81 35.26 -3.24
N ALA A 483 -56.84 35.97 -3.84
CA ALA A 483 -56.16 37.13 -3.26
C ALA A 483 -55.78 38.27 -4.25
N ALA A 484 -56.36 38.32 -5.46
CA ALA A 484 -55.80 39.15 -6.52
C ALA A 484 -56.33 40.60 -6.61
N THR A 485 -55.41 41.56 -6.53
CA THR A 485 -55.50 42.94 -7.04
C THR A 485 -55.45 42.93 -8.57
N MET A 486 -56.50 42.49 -9.27
CA MET A 486 -56.59 42.74 -10.71
C MET A 486 -56.71 44.24 -10.95
N THR A 487 -55.95 44.76 -11.91
CA THR A 487 -56.12 46.14 -12.34
C THR A 487 -57.21 46.17 -13.40
N ILE A 488 -58.30 46.87 -13.10
CA ILE A 488 -59.41 47.09 -14.02
C ILE A 488 -59.25 48.49 -14.64
N SER A 489 -59.26 48.58 -15.96
CA SER A 489 -59.23 49.82 -16.73
C SER A 489 -60.27 49.76 -17.84
N GLY A 490 -61.39 50.46 -17.65
CA GLY A 490 -62.54 50.36 -18.57
C GLY A 490 -63.14 48.95 -18.58
N ASN A 491 -63.33 48.37 -19.76
CA ASN A 491 -63.81 46.99 -19.92
C ASN A 491 -62.66 45.95 -20.01
N THR A 492 -61.44 46.35 -19.68
CA THR A 492 -60.26 45.48 -19.66
C THR A 492 -59.82 45.26 -18.23
N ALA A 493 -59.62 44.01 -17.84
CA ALA A 493 -59.01 43.65 -16.57
C ALA A 493 -57.75 42.85 -16.82
N TYR A 494 -56.70 43.07 -16.04
CA TYR A 494 -55.44 42.35 -16.20
C TYR A 494 -54.75 42.08 -14.87
N LYS A 495 -53.93 41.03 -14.83
CA LYS A 495 -53.07 40.71 -13.70
C LYS A 495 -51.62 40.60 -14.16
N ASN A 496 -50.74 41.26 -13.41
CA ASN A 496 -49.29 41.16 -13.57
C ASN A 496 -48.80 39.87 -12.92
N PHE A 497 -48.06 39.05 -13.66
CA PHE A 497 -47.26 37.97 -13.09
C PHE A 497 -45.82 38.47 -13.01
N SER A 498 -45.27 38.56 -11.80
CA SER A 498 -43.85 38.90 -11.63
C SER A 498 -42.98 37.86 -12.35
N ALA A 499 -41.99 38.32 -13.11
CA ALA A 499 -41.13 37.54 -14.03
C ALA A 499 -40.96 36.04 -13.65
N LEU A 500 -41.63 35.18 -14.42
CA LEU A 500 -41.67 33.73 -14.27
C LEU A 500 -40.51 33.08 -15.06
N GLY A 501 -39.27 33.26 -14.61
CA GLY A 501 -38.11 32.63 -15.26
C GLY A 501 -38.08 32.81 -16.79
N ASN A 502 -37.67 31.76 -17.53
CA ASN A 502 -37.50 31.77 -19.00
C ASN A 502 -38.81 31.96 -19.83
N ILE A 503 -39.96 32.23 -19.20
CA ILE A 503 -41.21 32.47 -19.92
C ILE A 503 -41.38 33.98 -20.11
N ASN A 504 -40.91 34.49 -21.25
CA ASN A 504 -41.19 35.86 -21.69
C ASN A 504 -42.58 35.91 -22.33
N PHE A 505 -43.53 36.61 -21.72
CA PHE A 505 -44.81 36.90 -22.37
C PHE A 505 -44.71 38.28 -23.01
N GLU A 506 -45.00 38.48 -24.30
CA GLU A 506 -45.12 39.83 -24.87
C GLU A 506 -46.36 39.97 -25.77
N THR A 507 -47.11 41.06 -25.50
CA THR A 507 -48.28 41.65 -26.19
C THR A 507 -49.36 40.68 -26.74
N VAL A 508 -50.50 40.63 -26.06
CA VAL A 508 -51.75 40.05 -26.58
C VAL A 508 -52.36 41.04 -27.59
N TYR A 509 -52.54 40.62 -28.85
CA TYR A 509 -53.30 41.40 -29.84
C TYR A 509 -54.78 41.08 -29.72
N MET A 510 -55.60 42.14 -29.65
CA MET A 510 -57.05 42.05 -29.64
C MET A 510 -57.56 42.16 -31.07
N VAL A 511 -58.34 41.19 -31.53
CA VAL A 511 -58.92 41.23 -32.87
C VAL A 511 -60.21 42.04 -32.83
N GLU A 512 -60.30 43.11 -33.61
CA GLU A 512 -61.53 43.89 -33.78
C GLU A 512 -62.40 43.25 -34.87
N HIS A 513 -63.63 42.87 -34.53
CA HIS A 513 -64.67 42.61 -35.54
C HIS A 513 -65.61 43.81 -35.60
N LYS A 514 -65.41 44.72 -36.56
CA LYS A 514 -66.44 45.71 -36.93
C LYS A 514 -67.31 45.13 -38.04
N GLY A 515 -68.19 44.21 -37.67
CA GLY A 515 -69.29 43.78 -38.53
C GLY A 515 -70.54 44.56 -38.15
N GLY A 516 -70.92 45.58 -38.92
CA GLY A 516 -72.18 46.29 -38.72
C GLY A 516 -73.38 45.36 -38.89
N HIS A 517 -73.98 44.92 -37.78
CA HIS A 517 -75.25 44.21 -37.78
C HIS A 517 -76.34 45.14 -37.21
N THR A 518 -77.31 45.50 -38.04
CA THR A 518 -78.48 46.31 -37.66
C THR A 518 -79.65 45.45 -37.18
N SER A 519 -79.41 44.45 -36.32
CA SER A 519 -80.47 43.63 -35.68
C SER A 519 -79.96 43.00 -34.38
N PRO A 520 -80.82 42.73 -33.38
CA PRO A 520 -80.40 42.29 -32.05
C PRO A 520 -79.99 40.81 -32.10
N SER A 521 -78.71 40.53 -32.26
CA SER A 521 -78.17 39.17 -32.22
C SER A 521 -76.89 39.12 -31.41
N TRP A 522 -76.99 38.47 -30.24
CA TRP A 522 -75.96 37.87 -29.38
C TRP A 522 -74.53 38.42 -29.50
N GLU A 523 -74.16 39.29 -28.56
CA GLU A 523 -72.77 39.73 -28.34
C GLU A 523 -72.01 38.69 -27.50
N TYR A 524 -70.74 38.44 -27.85
CA TYR A 524 -69.87 37.44 -27.20
C TYR A 524 -68.70 38.12 -26.48
N GLY A 525 -68.41 37.71 -25.25
CA GLY A 525 -67.13 37.99 -24.58
C GLY A 525 -66.08 36.96 -24.98
N TYR A 526 -64.84 37.38 -25.21
CA TYR A 526 -63.73 36.49 -25.56
C TYR A 526 -62.64 36.55 -24.50
N VAL A 527 -62.07 35.40 -24.17
CA VAL A 527 -60.83 35.31 -23.40
C VAL A 527 -59.70 35.02 -24.38
N LEU A 528 -58.72 35.93 -24.46
CA LEU A 528 -57.59 35.82 -25.38
C LEU A 528 -56.30 35.57 -24.59
N TYR A 529 -55.61 34.47 -24.92
CA TYR A 529 -54.30 34.12 -24.38
C TYR A 529 -53.26 34.25 -25.50
N GLY A 530 -52.15 34.99 -25.27
CA GLY A 530 -51.11 35.22 -26.28
C GLY A 530 -49.70 35.06 -25.72
N ILE A 531 -48.82 34.42 -26.49
CA ILE A 531 -47.38 34.24 -26.21
C ILE A 531 -46.61 34.58 -27.50
N LYS A 532 -45.49 35.30 -27.40
CA LYS A 532 -44.57 35.51 -28.52
C LYS A 532 -43.17 35.00 -28.15
N ASP A 533 -42.63 34.23 -29.09
CA ASP A 533 -41.25 33.76 -29.25
C ASP A 533 -40.81 32.42 -28.64
N ASN A 534 -39.88 31.83 -29.41
CA ASN A 534 -39.28 30.50 -29.34
C ASN A 534 -39.10 29.97 -27.91
N VAL A 535 -40.12 29.28 -27.43
CA VAL A 535 -39.98 28.36 -26.32
C VAL A 535 -39.11 27.21 -26.81
N ASN A 536 -37.88 27.14 -26.29
CA ASN A 536 -37.00 26.01 -26.53
C ASN A 536 -37.72 24.70 -26.17
N ALA A 537 -37.90 23.82 -27.17
CA ALA A 537 -38.17 22.38 -27.12
C ALA A 537 -39.32 21.81 -26.24
N ASP A 538 -39.86 22.55 -25.29
CA ASP A 538 -40.84 22.07 -24.33
C ASP A 538 -42.24 22.57 -24.70
N SER A 539 -43.14 21.64 -24.91
CA SER A 539 -44.55 21.91 -25.17
C SER A 539 -45.29 22.18 -23.85
N TRP A 540 -46.28 23.08 -23.82
CA TRP A 540 -47.06 23.40 -22.61
C TRP A 540 -48.57 23.38 -22.90
N VAL A 541 -49.39 23.12 -21.87
CA VAL A 541 -50.86 23.17 -21.93
C VAL A 541 -51.39 24.32 -21.08
N PHE A 542 -52.38 25.02 -21.63
CA PHE A 542 -53.18 26.03 -20.93
C PHE A 542 -54.55 25.45 -20.59
N SER A 543 -54.95 25.61 -19.33
CA SER A 543 -56.28 25.18 -18.87
C SER A 543 -56.88 26.25 -17.95
N SER A 544 -58.18 26.50 -18.11
CA SER A 544 -58.98 27.41 -17.28
C SER A 544 -60.36 26.83 -17.03
N TYR A 545 -60.96 27.14 -15.88
CA TYR A 545 -62.33 26.73 -15.53
C TYR A 545 -63.29 27.92 -15.51
N ILE A 546 -64.37 27.83 -16.31
CA ILE A 546 -65.38 28.88 -16.50
C ILE A 546 -66.79 28.28 -16.40
N GLY A 547 -67.47 28.45 -15.26
CA GLY A 547 -68.87 28.05 -15.07
C GLY A 547 -69.19 26.55 -15.30
N ASP A 548 -70.46 26.24 -15.60
CA ASP A 548 -71.04 24.88 -15.59
C ASP A 548 -70.53 23.92 -16.70
N ASP A 549 -69.65 24.35 -17.61
CA ASP A 549 -69.09 23.51 -18.69
C ASP A 549 -67.56 23.30 -18.52
N HIS A 550 -67.12 22.04 -18.60
CA HIS A 550 -65.78 21.57 -18.25
C HIS A 550 -64.61 22.13 -19.08
N LEU A 551 -63.42 22.12 -18.43
CA LEU A 551 -62.04 22.31 -18.91
C LEU A 551 -61.84 22.59 -20.41
N PHE A 552 -61.34 23.79 -20.73
CA PHE A 552 -60.79 24.12 -22.04
C PHE A 552 -59.31 23.76 -22.10
N ASP A 553 -58.93 22.68 -22.79
CA ASP A 553 -57.52 22.31 -23.03
C ASP A 553 -57.01 22.86 -24.37
N LEU A 554 -56.08 23.81 -24.32
CA LEU A 554 -55.39 24.35 -25.50
C LEU A 554 -54.13 23.55 -25.84
N HIS A 555 -54.25 22.62 -26.79
CA HIS A 555 -53.11 21.94 -27.42
C HIS A 555 -52.32 22.88 -28.34
N THR A 556 -50.99 22.88 -28.24
CA THR A 556 -50.10 23.46 -29.27
C THR A 556 -49.57 22.33 -30.17
N PHE A 557 -49.77 22.43 -31.49
CA PHE A 557 -49.31 21.45 -32.49
C PHE A 557 -47.89 21.77 -33.02
N TYR A 558 -47.06 20.74 -33.22
CA TYR A 558 -45.81 20.79 -33.99
C TYR A 558 -46.02 20.24 -35.40
N GLY A 559 -45.62 21.00 -36.43
CA GLY A 559 -45.50 20.48 -37.80
C GLY A 559 -45.62 21.54 -38.90
N THR A 560 -44.74 21.50 -39.89
CA THR A 560 -44.83 22.28 -41.14
C THR A 560 -45.75 21.59 -42.16
N PRO A 561 -46.78 22.26 -42.69
CA PRO A 561 -47.30 21.92 -44.01
C PRO A 561 -46.94 23.02 -45.01
N SER A 562 -46.50 22.59 -46.19
CA SER A 562 -46.19 23.42 -47.35
C SER A 562 -47.43 23.67 -48.24
N PHE A 563 -47.36 24.77 -49.02
CA PHE A 563 -48.23 25.20 -50.15
C PHE A 563 -49.58 25.90 -49.81
N TRP A 564 -50.15 26.91 -50.52
CA TRP A 564 -50.04 27.53 -51.87
C TRP A 564 -50.46 29.03 -51.81
N GLN A 565 -50.00 29.88 -52.74
CA GLN A 565 -50.47 31.27 -52.93
C GLN A 565 -51.81 31.35 -53.70
N LYS A 566 -52.61 32.41 -53.46
CA LYS A 566 -53.22 33.35 -54.44
C LYS A 566 -54.73 33.68 -54.25
N GLY A 567 -55.00 34.97 -54.03
CA GLY A 567 -55.95 35.81 -54.79
C GLY A 567 -57.47 35.66 -54.61
N GLY A 568 -58.11 36.74 -54.14
CA GLY A 568 -59.42 37.23 -54.65
C GLY A 568 -60.70 36.72 -54.00
N SER A 569 -61.48 37.67 -53.46
CA SER A 569 -62.95 37.67 -53.27
C SER A 569 -63.54 36.65 -52.27
N GLY A 570 -64.14 37.18 -51.21
CA GLY A 570 -64.62 36.45 -50.02
C GLY A 570 -65.73 35.43 -50.20
N PHE A 571 -65.97 34.67 -49.12
CA PHE A 571 -66.92 33.57 -49.02
C PHE A 571 -67.84 33.73 -47.80
N ARG A 572 -69.13 33.43 -47.96
CA ARG A 572 -70.16 33.42 -46.90
C ARG A 572 -70.29 32.02 -46.31
N LEU A 573 -70.68 31.90 -45.03
CA LEU A 573 -71.12 30.64 -44.44
C LEU A 573 -72.54 30.76 -43.89
N SER A 574 -73.30 29.69 -44.11
CA SER A 574 -74.72 29.49 -43.81
C SER A 574 -74.93 28.64 -42.56
N ASP A 575 -75.88 29.09 -41.73
CA ASP A 575 -76.72 28.48 -40.69
C ASP A 575 -76.47 27.07 -40.10
N ASN A 576 -76.66 27.07 -38.77
CA ASN A 576 -77.23 26.04 -37.89
C ASN A 576 -76.38 24.83 -37.47
N ALA A 577 -75.48 25.07 -36.51
CA ALA A 577 -75.25 24.16 -35.39
C ALA A 577 -74.76 24.95 -34.16
N PHE A 578 -75.51 24.87 -33.06
CA PHE A 578 -75.16 25.42 -31.74
C PHE A 578 -73.88 24.74 -31.20
N TYR A 579 -72.70 25.29 -31.47
CA TYR A 579 -71.45 24.90 -30.81
C TYR A 579 -70.58 26.14 -30.57
N ARG A 580 -70.33 26.44 -29.29
CA ARG A 580 -69.38 27.46 -28.84
C ARG A 580 -67.96 27.00 -29.19
N LYS A 581 -67.36 27.55 -30.25
CA LYS A 581 -65.97 27.25 -30.64
C LYS A 581 -65.50 28.25 -31.72
N LYS A 582 -64.39 28.97 -31.50
CA LYS A 582 -63.43 29.28 -32.58
C LYS A 582 -62.13 29.94 -32.10
N LEU A 583 -61.01 29.45 -32.65
CA LEU A 583 -59.63 29.99 -32.58
C LEU A 583 -59.25 30.61 -33.94
N LEU A 584 -58.31 31.55 -33.91
CA LEU A 584 -57.87 32.41 -35.03
C LEU A 584 -56.59 31.89 -35.74
N HIS A 585 -56.44 32.18 -37.03
CA HIS A 585 -55.18 32.14 -37.79
C HIS A 585 -54.95 33.47 -38.54
N LEU A 586 -53.71 33.70 -39.02
CA LEU A 586 -53.20 34.71 -40.00
C LEU A 586 -52.53 35.96 -39.36
N ALA A 587 -51.44 36.54 -39.87
CA ALA A 587 -50.44 36.20 -40.87
C ALA A 587 -49.17 37.00 -40.53
N ASP A 588 -48.04 36.31 -40.41
CA ASP A 588 -46.63 36.78 -40.48
C ASP A 588 -45.77 35.71 -39.76
N ASN A 589 -44.55 35.50 -40.24
CA ASN A 589 -43.79 34.24 -40.17
C ASN A 589 -43.50 33.56 -38.81
N ASN A 590 -44.09 33.93 -37.67
CA ASN A 590 -43.78 33.31 -36.36
C ASN A 590 -44.98 33.10 -35.39
N PHE A 591 -46.22 32.94 -35.87
CA PHE A 591 -47.36 32.64 -34.99
C PHE A 591 -48.13 31.36 -35.40
N ARG A 592 -48.42 30.49 -34.42
CA ARG A 592 -49.25 29.28 -34.62
C ARG A 592 -50.13 29.04 -33.38
N ALA A 593 -51.44 29.19 -33.52
CA ALA A 593 -52.42 28.68 -32.56
C ALA A 593 -53.47 27.84 -33.30
N ALA A 594 -53.74 26.64 -32.81
CA ALA A 594 -54.81 25.76 -33.29
C ALA A 594 -55.19 24.74 -32.20
N ILE A 595 -56.49 24.63 -31.85
CA ILE A 595 -57.09 23.37 -31.45
C ILE A 595 -58.10 22.99 -32.53
N LEU A 596 -57.94 21.80 -33.08
CA LEU A 596 -59.00 21.04 -33.72
C LEU A 596 -59.26 19.83 -32.83
N ASN A 597 -60.52 19.60 -32.47
CA ASN A 597 -61.03 18.27 -32.23
C ASN A 597 -62.52 18.28 -32.56
N SER A 598 -62.80 18.14 -33.84
CA SER A 598 -64.01 17.56 -34.44
C SER A 598 -63.76 17.55 -35.95
N SER A 599 -64.16 16.47 -36.61
CA SER A 599 -63.70 15.96 -37.90
C SER A 599 -64.05 16.79 -39.15
N GLU A 600 -63.83 18.11 -39.20
CA GLU A 600 -63.92 18.87 -40.45
C GLU A 600 -63.29 20.28 -40.34
N SER A 601 -62.55 20.67 -41.38
CA SER A 601 -61.83 21.93 -41.50
C SER A 601 -62.74 23.08 -41.93
N SER A 602 -62.74 24.21 -41.20
CA SER A 602 -63.21 25.50 -41.75
C SER A 602 -62.37 26.68 -41.26
N VAL A 603 -62.03 27.57 -42.19
CA VAL A 603 -61.16 28.75 -42.03
C VAL A 603 -62.00 29.99 -41.67
N ILE A 604 -61.50 30.84 -40.76
CA ILE A 604 -62.05 32.19 -40.50
C ILE A 604 -60.94 33.23 -40.69
N ASP A 605 -61.31 34.33 -41.33
CA ASP A 605 -60.50 35.52 -41.61
C ASP A 605 -60.96 36.68 -40.71
N MET A 606 -60.03 37.39 -40.05
CA MET A 606 -60.34 38.65 -39.35
C MET A 606 -59.24 39.68 -39.63
N THR A 607 -59.63 40.92 -39.95
CA THR A 607 -58.71 42.02 -40.28
C THR A 607 -58.90 43.22 -39.35
N GLN A 608 -57.76 43.83 -39.02
CA GLN A 608 -57.52 45.11 -38.35
C GLN A 608 -57.18 45.05 -36.83
N THR A 609 -55.92 45.41 -36.55
CA THR A 609 -55.30 45.57 -35.22
C THR A 609 -55.49 46.99 -34.71
N ASP A 610 -56.12 47.11 -33.54
CA ASP A 610 -56.14 48.33 -32.73
C ASP A 610 -54.78 48.43 -31.99
N SER A 611 -54.09 49.56 -32.09
CA SER A 611 -52.69 49.72 -31.63
C SER A 611 -52.59 49.99 -30.12
N ARG A 612 -52.98 49.02 -29.29
CA ARG A 612 -52.73 49.08 -27.85
C ARG A 612 -51.48 48.25 -27.51
N THR A 613 -50.39 48.94 -27.20
CA THR A 613 -49.16 48.31 -26.72
C THR A 613 -49.30 47.99 -25.24
N PHE A 614 -49.16 46.72 -24.91
CA PHE A 614 -49.39 46.17 -23.58
C PHE A 614 -48.06 45.58 -23.06
N SER A 615 -47.76 45.76 -21.77
CA SER A 615 -46.47 45.35 -21.21
C SER A 615 -46.28 43.82 -21.24
N PRO A 616 -45.03 43.33 -21.37
CA PRO A 616 -44.69 41.94 -21.17
C PRO A 616 -45.15 41.39 -19.80
N ASN A 617 -45.51 40.11 -19.70
CA ASN A 617 -45.83 39.38 -18.45
C ASN A 617 -47.19 39.67 -17.79
N GLN A 618 -48.22 39.96 -18.60
CA GLN A 618 -49.58 40.17 -18.13
C GLN A 618 -50.56 39.23 -18.84
N ILE A 619 -51.51 38.67 -18.10
CA ILE A 619 -52.70 38.02 -18.67
C ILE A 619 -53.82 39.05 -18.67
N TYR A 620 -54.46 39.22 -19.84
CA TYR A 620 -55.47 40.23 -20.09
C TYR A 620 -56.84 39.59 -20.37
N TRP A 621 -57.88 40.29 -19.92
CA TRP A 621 -59.28 39.97 -20.16
C TRP A 621 -59.92 41.22 -20.74
N GLU A 622 -60.56 41.14 -21.91
CA GLU A 622 -61.28 42.27 -22.52
C GLU A 622 -62.74 41.88 -22.77
N VAL A 623 -63.66 42.71 -22.25
CA VAL A 623 -65.08 42.65 -22.62
C VAL A 623 -65.35 43.77 -23.62
N ARG A 624 -65.48 43.43 -24.91
CA ARG A 624 -65.90 44.43 -25.90
C ARG A 624 -67.41 44.60 -25.87
N ASN A 625 -67.84 45.83 -25.98
CA ASN A 625 -69.24 46.24 -25.89
C ASN A 625 -69.54 47.10 -27.12
N ASP A 626 -70.40 46.62 -28.02
CA ASP A 626 -70.90 47.40 -29.15
C ASP A 626 -72.32 47.95 -28.94
N ASN A 627 -72.99 47.61 -27.83
CA ASN A 627 -73.92 48.46 -27.05
C ASN A 627 -74.72 47.70 -25.97
N SER A 628 -74.38 46.45 -25.62
CA SER A 628 -75.18 45.63 -24.70
C SER A 628 -74.54 45.40 -23.31
N GLY A 629 -74.20 46.46 -22.56
CA GLY A 629 -74.15 46.41 -21.08
C GLY A 629 -73.28 45.33 -20.40
N TRP A 630 -72.26 44.76 -21.06
CA TRP A 630 -71.34 43.79 -20.46
C TRP A 630 -70.24 44.48 -19.64
N TYR A 631 -69.95 44.00 -18.44
CA TYR A 631 -68.88 44.51 -17.57
C TYR A 631 -68.26 43.41 -16.71
N ILE A 632 -66.96 43.57 -16.40
CA ILE A 632 -66.22 42.69 -15.48
C ILE A 632 -66.43 43.21 -14.06
N THR A 633 -66.96 42.39 -13.16
CA THR A 633 -67.00 42.70 -11.72
C THR A 633 -66.24 41.67 -10.91
N HIS A 634 -65.50 42.13 -9.92
CA HIS A 634 -64.99 41.26 -8.86
C HIS A 634 -66.06 41.08 -7.79
N ASP A 635 -66.44 39.83 -7.51
CA ASP A 635 -67.23 39.52 -6.32
C ASP A 635 -66.27 39.25 -5.16
N ALA A 636 -66.10 40.23 -4.29
CA ALA A 636 -65.24 40.12 -3.12
C ALA A 636 -65.68 39.05 -2.11
N THR A 637 -66.95 38.60 -2.18
CA THR A 637 -67.51 37.59 -1.27
C THR A 637 -67.16 36.18 -1.74
N ASN A 638 -67.27 35.95 -3.06
CA ASN A 638 -66.98 34.66 -3.67
C ASN A 638 -65.55 34.56 -4.20
N LYS A 639 -64.81 35.67 -4.23
CA LYS A 639 -63.43 35.79 -4.74
C LYS A 639 -63.30 35.36 -6.20
N LEU A 640 -64.31 35.68 -7.00
CA LEU A 640 -64.41 35.29 -8.41
C LEU A 640 -64.55 36.52 -9.30
N TYR A 641 -64.05 36.40 -10.53
CA TYR A 641 -64.29 37.40 -11.58
C TYR A 641 -65.50 37.00 -12.41
N LYS A 642 -66.44 37.93 -12.49
CA LYS A 642 -67.73 37.77 -13.16
C LYS A 642 -67.71 38.41 -14.53
N LEU A 643 -68.06 37.64 -15.55
CA LEU A 643 -68.48 38.14 -16.86
C LEU A 643 -70.00 38.28 -16.84
N LYS A 644 -70.51 39.50 -16.68
CA LYS A 644 -71.96 39.74 -16.61
C LYS A 644 -72.47 40.34 -17.92
N GLY A 645 -73.45 39.68 -18.54
CA GLY A 645 -74.20 40.21 -19.69
C GLY A 645 -75.57 40.70 -19.30
N VAL A 646 -75.98 41.83 -19.86
CA VAL A 646 -77.37 42.30 -19.78
C VAL A 646 -77.90 42.47 -21.19
N THR A 647 -78.67 41.48 -21.64
CA THR A 647 -79.41 41.59 -22.91
C THR A 647 -80.85 41.13 -22.67
N GLY A 648 -81.82 42.04 -22.83
CA GLY A 648 -83.23 41.68 -22.87
C GLY A 648 -83.83 41.00 -21.62
N GLY A 649 -83.27 41.20 -20.43
CA GLY A 649 -83.87 40.74 -19.15
C GLY A 649 -83.44 39.36 -18.65
N TRP A 650 -82.56 38.65 -19.35
CA TRP A 650 -81.95 37.39 -18.87
C TRP A 650 -80.49 37.64 -18.48
N GLN A 651 -80.08 37.17 -17.30
CA GLN A 651 -78.69 37.23 -16.82
C GLN A 651 -78.07 35.84 -16.96
N THR A 652 -77.06 35.72 -17.81
CA THR A 652 -76.15 34.56 -17.84
C THR A 652 -74.88 34.97 -17.09
N GLU A 653 -74.45 34.14 -16.14
CA GLU A 653 -73.29 34.41 -15.28
C GLU A 653 -72.25 33.31 -15.47
N ASP A 654 -71.10 33.68 -16.04
CA ASP A 654 -69.96 32.77 -16.16
C ASP A 654 -68.86 33.25 -15.21
N TRP A 655 -68.43 32.34 -14.32
CA TRP A 655 -67.46 32.61 -13.27
C TRP A 655 -66.14 31.92 -13.57
N ILE A 656 -65.04 32.67 -13.49
CA ILE A 656 -63.69 32.11 -13.63
C ILE A 656 -63.18 31.81 -12.23
N HIS A 657 -62.85 30.54 -11.96
CA HIS A 657 -62.42 30.11 -10.63
C HIS A 657 -60.91 29.97 -10.50
N PHE A 658 -60.22 29.53 -11.56
CA PHE A 658 -58.78 29.40 -11.56
C PHE A 658 -58.24 29.31 -12.98
N PHE A 659 -56.94 29.56 -13.12
CA PHE A 659 -56.18 29.23 -14.32
C PHE A 659 -54.81 28.67 -13.93
N PHE A 660 -54.24 27.84 -14.81
CA PHE A 660 -52.87 27.37 -14.66
C PHE A 660 -52.18 27.05 -15.98
N ILE A 661 -50.84 26.94 -15.94
CA ILE A 661 -49.99 26.46 -17.02
C ILE A 661 -49.21 25.24 -16.54
N LYS A 662 -49.27 24.14 -17.30
CA LYS A 662 -48.52 22.90 -17.03
C LYS A 662 -47.64 22.48 -18.19
N LYS A 663 -46.68 21.59 -17.92
CA LYS A 663 -45.89 20.92 -18.98
C LYS A 663 -46.77 19.99 -19.83
N TYR A 664 -46.47 19.86 -21.12
CA TYR A 664 -47.11 18.93 -22.06
C TYR A 664 -46.13 17.87 -22.53
N THR A 665 -46.64 16.67 -22.77
CA THR A 665 -45.93 15.64 -23.54
C THR A 665 -46.91 14.94 -24.48
N SER A 666 -46.43 14.55 -25.67
CA SER A 666 -47.21 13.71 -26.58
C SER A 666 -47.26 12.29 -26.01
N LEU A 667 -48.47 11.87 -25.62
CA LEU A 667 -48.79 10.81 -24.65
C LEU A 667 -48.63 11.31 -23.21
N GLU A 668 -49.72 11.84 -22.67
CA GLU A 668 -49.85 12.24 -21.26
C GLU A 668 -49.77 11.00 -20.34
N PRO A 669 -49.05 11.08 -19.21
CA PRO A 669 -49.08 10.03 -18.20
C PRO A 669 -50.50 9.78 -17.69
N THR A 670 -50.88 8.51 -17.54
CA THR A 670 -52.15 8.14 -16.91
C THR A 670 -51.94 7.86 -15.43
N THR A 671 -52.95 8.16 -14.61
CA THR A 671 -52.94 7.88 -13.16
C THR A 671 -54.05 6.90 -12.80
N ALA A 672 -53.78 6.03 -11.84
CA ALA A 672 -54.77 5.14 -11.26
C ALA A 672 -54.57 5.08 -9.74
N VAL A 673 -55.61 5.44 -8.99
CA VAL A 673 -55.63 5.29 -7.53
C VAL A 673 -55.85 3.82 -7.20
N GLY A 674 -54.96 3.26 -6.40
CA GLY A 674 -54.98 1.88 -5.93
C GLY A 674 -55.98 1.67 -4.79
N THR A 675 -55.87 0.50 -4.14
CA THR A 675 -56.73 0.18 -2.99
C THR A 675 -56.19 0.88 -1.74
N GLU A 676 -57.10 1.42 -0.92
CA GLU A 676 -56.75 2.02 0.38
C GLU A 676 -55.95 1.03 1.23
N GLU A 677 -54.80 1.50 1.70
CA GLU A 677 -53.96 0.82 2.67
C GLU A 677 -54.15 1.49 4.04
N SER A 678 -54.25 0.66 5.09
CA SER A 678 -54.07 1.18 6.45
C SER A 678 -52.65 1.70 6.57
N ALA A 679 -52.49 2.98 6.91
CA ALA A 679 -51.18 3.60 7.03
C ALA A 679 -50.38 3.01 8.21
N CYS A 680 -51.09 2.48 9.23
CA CYS A 680 -50.59 1.70 10.38
C CYS A 680 -49.53 2.43 11.24
N PRO A 681 -49.31 1.94 12.49
CA PRO A 681 -48.52 0.72 12.68
C PRO A 681 -49.34 -0.56 12.80
#